data_AF-A0A8C3SMH7-F1
#
_entry.id   AF-A0A8C3SMH7-F1
#
_cell.length_a   1.000
_cell.length_b   1.000
_cell.length_c   1.000
_cell.angle_alpha   90.00
_cell.angle_beta   90.00
_cell.angle_gamma   90.00
#
_symmetry.space_group_name_H-M   'P 1'
#
loop_
_entity.id
_entity.type
_entity.pdbx_description
1 polymer ?
#
loop_
_entity_poly.entity_id
_entity_poly.type
_entity_poly.pdbx_seq_one_letter_code
_entity_poly.pdbx_strand_id
1 'polypeptide(L)'
;MDQLGYVKGVSAQVTKDGLSKPALPQKNAYARLVQKHHSGRFRSYLNHIAQKIQLEESSLNDSNSDVEPSVKRGMMREALARNGLNAHSYSPIKTSQLEQPALVGFEKLNEDKSQVFANRRPHERDPSIGQEGNLEVEEDYYIKQHGPAADLLKVSGALGGRVTSNSQRQGTSLQKSSGSEEKDEEEVWKNRHKKRNKCPADLDRADDHLTAEQFSMDLPATNARKTSHLSSGQIQGESHAAVSTPGDRKNRNKPTRGRKKNVFEAYMSKEDVAAGLKRGELIQGSLRINPKKYHEAFIPAPDGIRDIFIDGVVARNRALNGDIVVVKLLPKEQWKVIKPDGSDKETEATHESDVPEELLGTCLPREPVKGDADSPDVIIEAQFDDNDAENGQENSQNVLADDIKKLSMDTNEKVKDAESGCAQGAKQEDVSKVNNPRLLPEKFLQRTAKVVCILEKKHSRAATGFIKLLADKSSELFKKCAMFSPVDHRVPRAYVSLADCPPDFVSRPEDYSSTLFICRIVDWREDSNFAIGQMAKSLGQAGEIEPETEGILTEYGVDFSDFSQDVLECLPQSLPWVIPPAELANRRDLRKECIFTIDPSTARDLDDALSCKQLPDGTVEVGVHIADVSYFVLEGTALDQVASGRATSVYLVQKVIPMLPRLLCEELCSLNPMKDRLTFSVMWKMTPEGKILEEWFGRTVICSCVKLSYDHAQSMIENPNKVFGSEELPPVSPQHPVDEIHQAVLNLHQIAKHLRKQRFIDGALRLDQLKLSFTLDKESGMPQGCYIYQYRDSNKLVEEFMLLANMAVAHQIYRSFPQLALLRRHPPPQTKMLNDLMEFCHQMGLEIDFSSAGTLHKSLNEMFGADSYAEARKEVLTNMFSRPMQMALYFCAGVLEDETLFRHYALNVPLYTHFTSPIRRFADILVHRLLSASLGSARPVRMRKEAVQKQADHCNDRKMASKRVQELSADLFFAIFVRECGPLESEAMVMGVLNKAFDVLVLRFGVQKRIYCNALPLTGFRFENVGKKPELTLQWEPQSPEQEAAPQVITIFTLVEVVLTADGGSLKYSAALKRPGREK
;
A
#
# COMPACT_ATOMS: atom_id res chain seq x y z
N MET A 1 50.14 -7.69 -55.92
CA MET A 1 51.29 -7.06 -56.62
C MET A 1 51.98 -6.15 -55.62
N ASP A 2 53.24 -5.82 -55.88
CA ASP A 2 54.10 -4.89 -55.14
C ASP A 2 54.33 -5.15 -53.63
N GLN A 3 55.50 -5.76 -53.37
CA GLN A 3 56.60 -5.26 -52.53
C GLN A 3 56.24 -4.36 -51.31
N LEU A 4 56.81 -4.56 -50.12
CA LEU A 4 58.13 -5.13 -49.81
C LEU A 4 58.15 -5.85 -48.44
N GLY A 5 59.10 -6.76 -48.23
CA GLY A 5 59.30 -7.44 -46.94
C GLY A 5 60.60 -8.25 -46.88
N TYR A 6 60.89 -8.82 -45.69
CA TYR A 6 62.07 -9.65 -45.33
C TYR A 6 63.41 -8.88 -45.23
N VAL A 7 64.04 -8.76 -44.05
CA VAL A 7 64.89 -9.76 -43.31
C VAL A 7 66.29 -9.86 -43.95
N LYS A 8 67.42 -9.68 -43.23
CA LYS A 8 67.96 -10.59 -42.20
C LYS A 8 69.13 -10.00 -41.39
N GLY A 9 69.40 -10.54 -40.20
CA GLY A 9 70.63 -10.33 -39.39
C GLY A 9 70.79 -11.48 -38.39
N VAL A 10 72.01 -11.97 -38.10
CA VAL A 10 72.24 -13.32 -37.52
C VAL A 10 73.48 -13.37 -36.60
N SER A 11 73.37 -14.05 -35.43
CA SER A 11 74.23 -15.20 -35.04
C SER A 11 74.11 -15.61 -33.55
N ALA A 12 73.86 -16.90 -33.28
CA ALA A 12 74.37 -17.74 -32.17
C ALA A 12 73.73 -19.16 -32.24
N GLN A 13 74.32 -20.18 -31.60
CA GLN A 13 73.94 -21.60 -31.81
C GLN A 13 73.48 -22.40 -30.57
N VAL A 14 72.30 -23.02 -30.69
CA VAL A 14 71.96 -24.44 -30.40
C VAL A 14 72.42 -25.11 -29.09
N THR A 15 71.47 -25.48 -28.21
CA THR A 15 71.22 -26.91 -27.84
C THR A 15 69.90 -27.17 -27.06
N LYS A 16 69.04 -28.00 -27.66
CA LYS A 16 68.08 -29.02 -27.14
C LYS A 16 67.19 -28.84 -25.87
N ASP A 17 65.91 -29.15 -26.13
CA ASP A 17 64.95 -30.02 -25.41
C ASP A 17 64.33 -29.59 -24.06
N GLY A 18 62.99 -29.46 -24.06
CA GLY A 18 62.13 -29.32 -22.86
C GLY A 18 60.65 -29.11 -23.21
N LEU A 19 59.81 -30.15 -23.10
CA LEU A 19 58.36 -30.05 -23.35
C LEU A 19 57.60 -29.42 -22.17
N SER A 20 56.56 -28.63 -22.49
CA SER A 20 55.63 -28.05 -21.51
C SER A 20 54.67 -29.10 -20.92
N LYS A 21 54.25 -28.88 -19.67
CA LYS A 21 53.27 -29.70 -18.93
C LYS A 21 52.07 -28.87 -18.44
N PRO A 22 50.91 -29.50 -18.18
CA PRO A 22 49.65 -28.80 -17.92
C PRO A 22 49.51 -28.24 -16.50
N ALA A 23 48.48 -27.42 -16.28
CA ALA A 23 48.13 -26.82 -15.00
C ALA A 23 47.60 -27.82 -13.95
N LEU A 24 47.68 -27.44 -12.68
CA LEU A 24 47.26 -28.23 -11.51
C LEU A 24 45.75 -28.06 -11.20
N PRO A 25 45.06 -29.12 -10.74
CA PRO A 25 43.64 -29.06 -10.36
C PRO A 25 43.41 -28.39 -9.00
N GLN A 26 42.20 -27.84 -8.81
CA GLN A 26 41.78 -27.18 -7.57
C GLN A 26 41.56 -28.16 -6.40
N LYS A 27 41.74 -27.68 -5.16
CA LYS A 27 41.57 -28.51 -3.94
C LYS A 27 40.09 -28.75 -3.60
N ASN A 28 39.77 -30.02 -3.37
CA ASN A 28 38.42 -30.55 -3.08
C ASN A 28 37.70 -29.76 -1.94
N ALA A 29 36.41 -29.48 -2.12
CA ALA A 29 35.60 -28.68 -1.21
C ALA A 29 35.45 -29.30 0.19
N TYR A 30 35.40 -30.64 0.28
CA TYR A 30 35.23 -31.38 1.53
C TYR A 30 36.24 -30.97 2.63
N ALA A 31 37.51 -30.83 2.25
CA ALA A 31 38.58 -30.48 3.18
C ALA A 31 38.40 -29.08 3.81
N ARG A 32 37.78 -28.14 3.10
CA ARG A 32 37.53 -26.77 3.58
C ARG A 32 36.43 -26.74 4.65
N LEU A 33 35.37 -27.54 4.48
CA LEU A 33 34.28 -27.68 5.45
C LEU A 33 34.74 -28.34 6.76
N VAL A 34 35.51 -29.43 6.68
CA VAL A 34 36.03 -30.13 7.86
C VAL A 34 37.00 -29.26 8.66
N GLN A 35 37.81 -28.42 8.00
CA GLN A 35 38.70 -27.47 8.67
C GLN A 35 37.94 -26.33 9.38
N LYS A 36 36.90 -25.74 8.76
CA LYS A 36 36.18 -24.58 9.34
C LYS A 36 35.33 -24.88 10.59
N HIS A 37 34.83 -26.10 10.77
CA HIS A 37 33.95 -26.43 11.90
C HIS A 37 34.61 -27.33 12.95
N HIS A 38 34.56 -26.90 14.21
CA HIS A 38 35.11 -27.64 15.35
C HIS A 38 34.15 -28.68 15.97
N SER A 39 32.88 -28.71 15.57
CA SER A 39 31.88 -29.66 16.11
C SER A 39 32.15 -31.10 15.69
N GLY A 40 32.42 -31.97 16.66
CA GLY A 40 32.66 -33.41 16.43
C GLY A 40 31.47 -34.13 15.78
N ARG A 41 30.23 -33.79 16.18
CA ARG A 41 29.01 -34.34 15.55
C ARG A 41 28.92 -33.96 14.07
N PHE A 42 29.22 -32.70 13.72
CA PHE A 42 29.18 -32.22 12.34
C PHE A 42 30.26 -32.88 11.47
N ARG A 43 31.49 -33.04 11.99
CA ARG A 43 32.55 -33.80 11.29
C ARG A 43 32.18 -35.26 11.08
N SER A 44 31.52 -35.90 12.05
CA SER A 44 31.06 -37.28 11.90
C SER A 44 29.93 -37.42 10.85
N TYR A 45 29.02 -36.45 10.77
CA TYR A 45 27.97 -36.38 9.75
C TYR A 45 28.55 -36.21 8.33
N LEU A 46 29.50 -35.30 8.16
CA LEU A 46 30.21 -35.10 6.89
C LEU A 46 30.97 -36.37 6.44
N ASN A 47 31.66 -37.06 7.35
CA ASN A 47 32.35 -38.32 7.04
C ASN A 47 31.36 -39.41 6.59
N HIS A 48 30.18 -39.48 7.19
CA HIS A 48 29.16 -40.47 6.83
C HIS A 48 28.58 -40.20 5.44
N ILE A 49 28.33 -38.94 5.07
CA ILE A 49 27.92 -38.56 3.72
C ILE A 49 29.01 -38.92 2.69
N ALA A 50 30.28 -38.61 2.98
CA ALA A 50 31.39 -38.91 2.08
C ALA A 50 31.52 -40.43 1.81
N GLN A 51 31.39 -41.27 2.84
CA GLN A 51 31.35 -42.74 2.68
C GLN A 51 30.16 -43.20 1.83
N LYS A 52 28.98 -42.60 2.01
CA LYS A 52 27.78 -42.99 1.26
C LYS A 52 27.92 -42.68 -0.24
N ILE A 53 28.45 -41.51 -0.58
CA ILE A 53 28.73 -41.13 -1.99
C ILE A 53 29.72 -42.11 -2.62
N GLN A 54 30.80 -42.49 -1.92
CA GLN A 54 31.77 -43.45 -2.45
C GLN A 54 31.20 -44.87 -2.64
N LEU A 55 30.21 -45.27 -1.84
CA LEU A 55 29.47 -46.52 -2.03
C LEU A 55 28.53 -46.47 -3.25
N GLU A 56 27.90 -45.32 -3.50
CA GLU A 56 27.06 -45.10 -4.68
C GLU A 56 27.91 -45.03 -5.97
N GLU A 57 29.04 -44.30 -5.97
CA GLU A 57 29.98 -44.23 -7.11
C GLU A 57 30.67 -45.55 -7.45
N SER A 58 30.96 -46.40 -6.46
CA SER A 58 31.53 -47.73 -6.71
C SER A 58 30.51 -48.74 -7.23
N SER A 59 29.21 -48.56 -6.94
CA SER A 59 28.14 -49.43 -7.47
C SER A 59 27.85 -49.25 -8.96
N LEU A 60 28.30 -48.14 -9.57
CA LEU A 60 27.97 -47.74 -10.94
C LEU A 60 29.05 -48.07 -11.98
N ASN A 61 30.25 -48.51 -11.56
CA ASN A 61 31.40 -48.70 -12.46
C ASN A 61 31.74 -50.16 -12.77
N ASP A 62 31.08 -51.14 -12.13
CA ASP A 62 31.51 -52.55 -12.13
C ASP A 62 30.65 -53.46 -13.05
N SER A 63 30.23 -52.93 -14.21
CA SER A 63 29.38 -53.67 -15.16
C SER A 63 29.59 -53.33 -16.65
N ASN A 64 30.82 -53.43 -17.16
CA ASN A 64 31.09 -53.94 -18.53
C ASN A 64 32.59 -54.14 -18.81
N SER A 65 33.01 -55.40 -18.94
CA SER A 65 34.22 -55.82 -19.67
C SER A 65 34.02 -57.25 -20.20
N ASP A 66 34.50 -57.50 -21.43
CA ASP A 66 34.17 -58.71 -22.20
C ASP A 66 34.84 -60.00 -21.71
N VAL A 67 34.25 -61.16 -22.08
CA VAL A 67 34.88 -62.25 -22.89
C VAL A 67 34.14 -63.60 -22.72
N GLU A 68 33.85 -64.26 -23.86
CA GLU A 68 33.30 -65.63 -24.02
C GLU A 68 34.37 -66.74 -23.75
N PRO A 69 34.09 -68.09 -23.72
CA PRO A 69 33.01 -68.81 -24.42
C PRO A 69 32.36 -70.07 -23.76
N SER A 70 31.21 -70.49 -24.33
CA SER A 70 30.70 -71.89 -24.43
C SER A 70 30.21 -72.62 -23.15
N VAL A 71 29.18 -73.49 -23.14
CA VAL A 71 28.93 -74.69 -24.00
C VAL A 71 27.43 -75.12 -24.09
N LYS A 72 26.95 -75.34 -25.33
CA LYS A 72 25.85 -76.24 -25.83
C LYS A 72 24.35 -76.10 -25.44
N ARG A 73 23.57 -75.86 -26.53
CA ARG A 73 22.44 -76.67 -27.08
C ARG A 73 21.00 -76.36 -26.58
N GLY A 74 20.13 -75.84 -27.48
CA GLY A 74 18.70 -75.55 -27.20
C GLY A 74 17.68 -75.52 -28.38
N MET A 75 18.09 -75.15 -29.61
CA MET A 75 17.31 -75.17 -30.89
C MET A 75 16.18 -74.13 -31.16
N MET A 76 16.21 -73.59 -32.39
CA MET A 76 15.08 -73.13 -33.25
C MET A 76 14.27 -71.86 -32.88
N ARG A 77 13.91 -70.96 -33.81
CA ARG A 77 14.33 -70.79 -35.24
C ARG A 77 13.92 -69.41 -35.83
N GLU A 78 14.73 -68.88 -36.76
CA GLU A 78 14.40 -67.97 -37.90
C GLU A 78 13.68 -66.60 -37.65
N ALA A 79 13.91 -65.51 -38.42
CA ALA A 79 15.02 -65.14 -39.31
C ALA A 79 14.94 -63.67 -39.84
N LEU A 80 16.11 -63.01 -39.99
CA LEU A 80 16.49 -61.97 -40.98
C LEU A 80 15.74 -60.59 -41.02
N ALA A 81 16.30 -59.49 -41.56
CA ALA A 81 17.69 -58.99 -41.57
C ALA A 81 17.83 -57.52 -42.08
N ARG A 82 18.56 -56.70 -41.31
CA ARG A 82 19.68 -55.79 -41.71
C ARG A 82 19.55 -54.62 -42.72
N ASN A 83 19.90 -53.44 -42.19
CA ASN A 83 20.94 -52.49 -42.65
C ASN A 83 20.71 -51.52 -43.83
N GLY A 84 21.22 -50.28 -43.67
CA GLY A 84 21.49 -49.30 -44.74
C GLY A 84 21.99 -47.95 -44.18
N LEU A 85 23.31 -47.69 -44.22
CA LEU A 85 23.98 -46.51 -43.65
C LEU A 85 24.35 -45.45 -44.72
N ASN A 86 24.59 -44.21 -44.27
CA ASN A 86 25.40 -43.14 -44.93
C ASN A 86 24.85 -42.50 -46.24
N ALA A 87 25.33 -41.35 -46.73
CA ALA A 87 25.86 -40.11 -46.11
C ALA A 87 26.07 -39.00 -47.20
N HIS A 88 26.23 -37.74 -46.78
CA HIS A 88 26.88 -36.60 -47.49
C HIS A 88 26.50 -36.18 -48.94
N SER A 89 25.74 -35.06 -49.02
CA SER A 89 26.12 -33.78 -49.68
C SER A 89 26.05 -33.52 -51.21
N TYR A 90 25.80 -32.24 -51.52
CA TYR A 90 25.96 -31.47 -52.77
C TYR A 90 24.94 -31.59 -53.94
N SER A 91 24.81 -30.47 -54.65
CA SER A 91 23.78 -30.08 -55.66
C SER A 91 24.45 -29.80 -57.03
N PRO A 92 23.84 -29.12 -58.06
CA PRO A 92 22.44 -28.81 -58.42
C PRO A 92 22.14 -29.16 -59.93
N ILE A 93 21.37 -28.32 -60.67
CA ILE A 93 21.25 -28.23 -62.17
C ILE A 93 20.30 -29.26 -62.85
N LYS A 94 19.40 -28.95 -63.81
CA LYS A 94 18.80 -27.69 -64.37
C LYS A 94 17.55 -28.01 -65.26
N THR A 95 16.62 -27.03 -65.40
CA THR A 95 15.72 -26.75 -66.58
C THR A 95 14.73 -27.86 -67.05
N SER A 96 13.53 -27.55 -67.57
CA SER A 96 13.26 -26.59 -68.67
C SER A 96 11.78 -26.23 -68.89
N GLN A 97 11.51 -24.95 -69.26
CA GLN A 97 10.74 -24.47 -70.44
C GLN A 97 9.29 -24.97 -70.73
N LEU A 98 8.35 -24.18 -71.29
CA LEU A 98 8.23 -22.73 -71.58
C LEU A 98 6.73 -22.38 -71.81
N GLU A 99 6.34 -21.10 -71.70
CA GLU A 99 5.80 -20.25 -72.81
C GLU A 99 5.04 -19.00 -72.30
N GLN A 100 5.32 -17.87 -72.96
CA GLN A 100 4.59 -16.59 -72.95
C GLN A 100 4.54 -16.09 -74.41
N PRO A 101 3.64 -15.16 -74.76
CA PRO A 101 4.12 -13.79 -75.07
C PRO A 101 3.38 -12.71 -74.22
N ALA A 102 3.97 -11.59 -73.75
CA ALA A 102 4.84 -10.56 -74.38
C ALA A 102 4.03 -9.50 -75.19
N LEU A 103 4.40 -8.23 -75.40
CA LEU A 103 5.54 -7.31 -75.10
C LEU A 103 4.98 -5.86 -75.32
N VAL A 104 5.46 -4.66 -74.91
CA VAL A 104 6.71 -3.99 -74.45
C VAL A 104 6.28 -2.78 -73.55
N GLY A 105 7.07 -2.10 -72.72
CA GLY A 105 8.40 -2.34 -72.13
C GLY A 105 9.22 -1.04 -71.88
N PHE A 106 10.31 -1.16 -71.09
CA PHE A 106 11.50 -0.26 -71.00
C PHE A 106 11.31 1.17 -70.37
N GLU A 107 12.22 1.73 -69.54
CA GLU A 107 13.56 1.29 -69.09
C GLU A 107 14.08 1.91 -67.74
N LYS A 108 14.74 1.08 -66.90
CA LYS A 108 15.87 1.33 -65.94
C LYS A 108 15.88 2.37 -64.77
N LEU A 109 16.26 1.79 -63.60
CA LEU A 109 17.35 2.16 -62.64
C LEU A 109 17.13 3.05 -61.39
N ASN A 110 17.70 2.51 -60.29
CA ASN A 110 18.39 3.11 -59.13
C ASN A 110 17.66 3.73 -57.92
N GLU A 111 17.70 2.94 -56.82
CA GLU A 111 18.44 3.22 -55.56
C GLU A 111 18.21 4.49 -54.71
N ASP A 112 17.59 4.24 -53.54
CA ASP A 112 18.16 4.52 -52.19
C ASP A 112 17.98 5.91 -51.51
N LYS A 113 18.06 5.88 -50.16
CA LYS A 113 18.28 6.95 -49.16
C LYS A 113 17.13 7.86 -48.69
N SER A 114 16.61 7.52 -47.50
CA SER A 114 16.99 8.12 -46.20
C SER A 114 17.13 9.65 -45.97
N GLN A 115 16.72 10.04 -44.75
CA GLN A 115 17.23 11.13 -43.88
C GLN A 115 16.69 12.59 -43.94
N VAL A 116 15.86 12.89 -42.93
CA VAL A 116 15.97 13.99 -41.93
C VAL A 116 16.99 15.12 -42.18
N PHE A 117 16.54 16.38 -42.29
CA PHE A 117 16.68 17.40 -41.21
C PHE A 117 16.01 18.76 -41.52
N ALA A 118 15.69 19.48 -40.43
CA ALA A 118 15.56 20.92 -40.22
C ALA A 118 15.02 21.85 -41.34
N ASN A 119 14.11 22.75 -40.95
CA ASN A 119 13.96 24.04 -41.62
C ASN A 119 13.80 25.19 -40.61
N ARG A 120 14.49 26.31 -40.83
CA ARG A 120 14.30 27.56 -40.07
C ARG A 120 13.30 28.46 -40.81
N ARG A 121 12.59 29.31 -40.06
CA ARG A 121 11.75 30.40 -40.62
C ARG A 121 12.60 31.35 -41.49
N PRO A 122 12.01 32.07 -42.47
CA PRO A 122 11.44 33.38 -42.14
C PRO A 122 10.16 33.83 -42.91
N HIS A 123 9.42 34.73 -42.26
CA HIS A 123 8.64 35.88 -42.78
C HIS A 123 7.57 35.76 -43.91
N GLU A 124 6.34 36.10 -43.48
CA GLU A 124 5.47 37.19 -44.00
C GLU A 124 4.39 37.02 -45.08
N ARG A 125 3.24 37.64 -44.73
CA ARG A 125 2.25 38.41 -45.53
C ARG A 125 1.51 37.73 -46.70
N ASP A 126 0.22 37.49 -46.48
CA ASP A 126 -0.93 38.30 -46.97
C ASP A 126 -0.91 38.89 -48.41
N PRO A 127 -2.09 39.06 -49.07
CA PRO A 127 -3.43 38.50 -48.75
C PRO A 127 -4.32 38.15 -49.99
N SER A 128 -5.59 37.85 -49.70
CA SER A 128 -6.80 38.38 -50.41
C SER A 128 -7.42 37.65 -51.63
N ILE A 129 -8.75 37.50 -51.53
CA ILE A 129 -9.82 37.56 -52.58
C ILE A 129 -9.81 36.46 -53.67
N GLY A 130 -10.95 35.82 -54.02
CA GLY A 130 -12.30 35.86 -53.43
C GLY A 130 -13.42 35.51 -54.44
N GLN A 131 -14.62 35.17 -53.92
CA GLN A 131 -15.89 34.96 -54.66
C GLN A 131 -15.90 33.78 -55.69
N GLU A 132 -17.04 33.20 -56.12
CA GLU A 132 -18.46 33.48 -55.90
C GLU A 132 -19.33 32.21 -56.03
N GLY A 133 -20.58 32.20 -55.54
CA GLY A 133 -21.60 31.17 -55.88
C GLY A 133 -22.58 30.78 -54.77
N ASN A 134 -23.67 31.54 -54.59
CA ASN A 134 -24.72 31.28 -53.58
C ASN A 134 -25.79 30.25 -54.02
N LEU A 135 -26.44 29.64 -53.02
CA LEU A 135 -27.90 29.57 -52.76
C LEU A 135 -28.10 28.42 -51.72
N GLU A 136 -28.43 28.66 -50.45
CA GLU A 136 -29.72 29.13 -49.89
C GLU A 136 -30.84 28.11 -50.20
N VAL A 137 -31.63 27.58 -49.25
CA VAL A 137 -32.30 28.15 -48.04
C VAL A 137 -32.48 27.03 -46.97
N GLU A 138 -32.69 27.23 -45.66
CA GLU A 138 -32.31 28.22 -44.61
C GLU A 138 -32.88 27.75 -43.23
N GLU A 139 -32.59 28.46 -42.12
CA GLU A 139 -33.29 28.49 -40.80
C GLU A 139 -33.31 27.23 -39.87
N ASP A 140 -33.31 27.30 -38.53
CA ASP A 140 -32.80 28.27 -37.50
C ASP A 140 -32.98 27.65 -36.07
N TYR A 141 -32.28 27.99 -34.96
CA TYR A 141 -31.03 28.77 -34.77
C TYR A 141 -30.29 28.40 -33.45
N TYR A 142 -28.98 28.64 -33.47
CA TYR A 142 -28.00 28.96 -32.40
C TYR A 142 -28.08 28.47 -30.93
N ILE A 143 -26.94 27.83 -30.59
CA ILE A 143 -26.23 27.84 -29.29
C ILE A 143 -25.88 29.28 -28.82
N LYS A 144 -25.92 29.56 -27.50
CA LYS A 144 -24.81 30.29 -26.84
C LYS A 144 -24.70 30.12 -25.31
N GLN A 145 -23.50 30.36 -24.83
CA GLN A 145 -23.05 30.27 -23.43
C GLN A 145 -23.45 31.51 -22.62
N HIS A 146 -23.41 31.44 -21.29
CA HIS A 146 -22.54 32.33 -20.48
C HIS A 146 -22.39 31.83 -19.03
N GLY A 147 -21.43 32.44 -18.31
CA GLY A 147 -20.99 32.08 -16.96
C GLY A 147 -21.62 32.90 -15.81
N PRO A 148 -20.96 32.97 -14.63
CA PRO A 148 -21.65 33.14 -13.35
C PRO A 148 -21.64 34.57 -12.78
N ALA A 149 -22.60 34.83 -11.89
CA ALA A 149 -22.58 35.90 -10.88
C ALA A 149 -23.45 35.49 -9.67
N ALA A 150 -23.42 36.26 -8.59
CA ALA A 150 -23.99 35.87 -7.29
C ALA A 150 -24.94 36.94 -6.68
N ASP A 151 -25.60 36.49 -5.61
CA ASP A 151 -25.99 37.24 -4.42
C ASP A 151 -27.30 38.09 -4.35
N LEU A 152 -27.90 37.93 -3.16
CA LEU A 152 -28.60 38.91 -2.32
C LEU A 152 -30.10 39.27 -2.46
N LEU A 153 -30.69 39.36 -1.25
CA LEU A 153 -31.87 40.12 -0.78
C LEU A 153 -33.30 39.59 -0.98
N LYS A 154 -33.77 38.89 0.07
CA LYS A 154 -34.94 39.24 0.93
C LYS A 154 -36.23 39.81 0.30
N VAL A 155 -37.38 39.26 0.71
CA VAL A 155 -38.32 39.93 1.64
C VAL A 155 -39.33 38.92 2.25
N SER A 156 -40.01 39.31 3.34
CA SER A 156 -41.02 38.55 4.09
C SER A 156 -42.27 38.16 3.28
N GLY A 157 -43.06 37.13 3.65
CA GLY A 157 -42.98 36.23 4.83
C GLY A 157 -44.38 35.78 5.30
N ALA A 158 -44.49 35.50 6.62
CA ALA A 158 -45.73 35.33 7.41
C ALA A 158 -46.62 34.06 7.25
N LEU A 159 -46.75 33.34 8.38
CA LEU A 159 -47.98 32.77 8.98
C LEU A 159 -48.79 31.65 8.27
N GLY A 160 -48.81 30.47 8.91
CA GLY A 160 -49.93 29.52 8.93
C GLY A 160 -49.99 28.52 7.76
N GLY A 161 -50.46 27.28 7.95
CA GLY A 161 -50.85 26.60 9.19
C GLY A 161 -51.19 25.12 8.93
N ARG A 162 -51.20 24.28 9.97
CA ARG A 162 -51.69 22.88 9.87
C ARG A 162 -53.21 22.85 9.66
N VAL A 163 -53.70 22.02 8.73
CA VAL A 163 -54.84 21.11 8.95
C VAL A 163 -54.61 19.83 8.13
N THR A 164 -54.99 18.68 8.68
CA THR A 164 -55.05 17.37 8.02
C THR A 164 -56.50 16.98 7.73
N SER A 165 -56.75 16.25 6.65
CA SER A 165 -57.95 15.39 6.55
C SER A 165 -57.85 14.34 5.44
N ASN A 166 -58.32 13.13 5.73
CA ASN A 166 -58.57 12.08 4.74
C ASN A 166 -59.92 12.32 4.04
N SER A 167 -60.13 11.71 2.87
CA SER A 167 -61.40 11.04 2.62
C SER A 167 -61.25 9.84 1.67
N GLN A 168 -62.14 8.87 1.82
CA GLN A 168 -62.32 7.70 0.97
C GLN A 168 -63.64 7.87 0.18
N ARG A 169 -63.78 7.20 -0.99
CA ARG A 169 -64.79 6.13 -1.26
C ARG A 169 -65.22 6.04 -2.73
N GLN A 170 -65.31 4.78 -3.20
CA GLN A 170 -66.35 4.21 -4.10
C GLN A 170 -66.52 4.83 -5.52
N GLY A 171 -66.99 4.10 -6.54
CA GLY A 171 -67.35 2.67 -6.64
C GLY A 171 -68.04 2.35 -7.99
N THR A 172 -68.53 1.11 -8.14
CA THR A 172 -69.21 0.51 -9.32
C THR A 172 -68.33 0.23 -10.56
N SER A 173 -68.43 -0.82 -11.40
CA SER A 173 -69.08 -2.17 -11.43
C SER A 173 -70.11 -2.44 -12.54
N LEU A 174 -69.84 -3.43 -13.43
CA LEU A 174 -70.76 -4.32 -14.19
C LEU A 174 -69.87 -5.36 -14.96
N GLN A 175 -69.87 -6.66 -14.61
CA GLN A 175 -70.68 -7.80 -15.15
C GLN A 175 -70.30 -8.22 -16.60
N LYS A 176 -69.77 -9.43 -16.88
CA LYS A 176 -70.28 -10.86 -16.86
C LYS A 176 -70.39 -11.37 -18.32
N SER A 177 -70.27 -12.65 -18.69
CA SER A 177 -69.82 -13.93 -18.06
C SER A 177 -69.30 -14.85 -19.22
N SER A 178 -68.94 -16.14 -19.14
CA SER A 178 -69.16 -17.30 -18.23
C SER A 178 -67.86 -18.17 -18.24
N GLY A 179 -67.74 -19.47 -17.92
CA GLY A 179 -68.61 -20.59 -17.49
C GLY A 179 -68.39 -21.84 -18.39
N SER A 180 -68.23 -23.07 -17.91
CA SER A 180 -68.14 -23.69 -16.55
C SER A 180 -66.92 -24.67 -16.53
N GLU A 181 -66.63 -25.66 -15.66
CA GLU A 181 -67.26 -26.52 -14.61
C GLU A 181 -66.19 -26.77 -13.49
N GLU A 182 -66.50 -26.95 -12.19
CA GLU A 182 -67.08 -28.10 -11.43
C GLU A 182 -66.17 -29.36 -11.36
N LYS A 183 -65.86 -30.00 -10.21
CA LYS A 183 -66.44 -30.01 -8.82
C LYS A 183 -65.38 -30.22 -7.68
N ASP A 184 -65.70 -29.71 -6.48
CA ASP A 184 -65.60 -30.24 -5.07
C ASP A 184 -64.27 -30.89 -4.53
N GLU A 185 -63.92 -30.94 -3.24
CA GLU A 185 -64.66 -30.86 -1.93
C GLU A 185 -64.03 -29.91 -0.85
N GLU A 186 -64.70 -29.78 0.32
CA GLU A 186 -64.45 -28.87 1.49
C GLU A 186 -63.42 -29.40 2.54
N GLU A 187 -62.53 -28.61 3.19
CA GLU A 187 -62.63 -27.60 4.30
C GLU A 187 -62.44 -28.19 5.74
N VAL A 188 -62.42 -27.32 6.76
CA VAL A 188 -62.57 -27.53 8.23
C VAL A 188 -61.33 -27.42 9.17
N TRP A 189 -61.10 -26.16 9.60
CA TRP A 189 -60.67 -25.67 10.94
C TRP A 189 -59.23 -25.79 11.54
N LYS A 190 -59.07 -25.15 12.72
CA LYS A 190 -57.83 -24.54 13.26
C LYS A 190 -57.70 -24.73 14.79
N ASN A 191 -56.45 -24.72 15.30
CA ASN A 191 -56.03 -24.30 16.66
C ASN A 191 -56.67 -24.92 17.93
N ARG A 192 -55.87 -25.62 18.76
CA ARG A 192 -55.53 -25.17 20.15
C ARG A 192 -54.58 -26.08 20.98
N HIS A 193 -53.63 -25.43 21.65
CA HIS A 193 -53.10 -25.66 23.01
C HIS A 193 -53.00 -27.06 23.69
N LYS A 194 -51.74 -27.44 24.00
CA LYS A 194 -51.15 -27.51 25.38
C LYS A 194 -51.74 -28.54 26.40
N LYS A 195 -51.04 -29.67 26.65
CA LYS A 195 -50.46 -30.07 27.98
C LYS A 195 -49.91 -31.52 28.12
N ARG A 196 -48.90 -31.64 29.00
CA ARG A 196 -48.57 -32.74 29.96
C ARG A 196 -47.88 -34.05 29.51
N ASN A 197 -46.60 -34.13 29.90
CA ASN A 197 -45.95 -35.12 30.78
C ASN A 197 -46.40 -36.61 30.76
N LYS A 198 -45.44 -37.53 30.51
CA LYS A 198 -44.80 -38.36 31.57
C LYS A 198 -43.65 -39.25 31.02
N CYS A 199 -42.62 -39.47 31.86
CA CYS A 199 -41.69 -40.61 31.78
C CYS A 199 -41.88 -41.50 33.02
N PRO A 200 -41.51 -42.79 32.97
CA PRO A 200 -40.34 -43.35 33.71
C PRO A 200 -39.28 -43.90 32.72
N ALA A 201 -37.98 -44.07 33.03
CA ALA A 201 -37.30 -44.88 34.08
C ALA A 201 -37.31 -46.41 33.74
N ASP A 202 -36.28 -47.23 34.06
CA ASP A 202 -35.17 -47.03 35.02
C ASP A 202 -33.96 -48.00 34.79
N LEU A 203 -32.86 -47.80 35.55
CA LEU A 203 -31.68 -48.69 35.79
C LEU A 203 -30.63 -48.89 34.64
N ASP A 204 -29.32 -49.08 34.89
CA ASP A 204 -28.58 -49.33 36.15
C ASP A 204 -27.14 -48.70 36.21
N ARG A 205 -26.40 -48.88 37.33
CA ARG A 205 -25.06 -48.32 37.69
C ARG A 205 -23.84 -49.10 37.12
N ALA A 206 -22.55 -48.73 37.27
CA ALA A 206 -21.83 -47.84 38.20
C ALA A 206 -20.47 -47.28 37.66
N ASP A 207 -19.96 -46.20 38.30
CA ASP A 207 -18.56 -45.76 38.58
C ASP A 207 -17.47 -45.75 37.45
N ASP A 208 -16.47 -44.86 37.37
CA ASP A 208 -15.99 -43.81 38.30
C ASP A 208 -15.27 -42.63 37.55
N HIS A 209 -14.89 -41.57 38.30
CA HIS A 209 -14.02 -40.39 38.01
C HIS A 209 -13.11 -40.37 36.74
N LEU A 210 -12.81 -39.22 36.09
CA LEU A 210 -12.64 -37.83 36.57
C LEU A 210 -12.90 -36.78 35.45
N THR A 211 -12.91 -35.48 35.78
CA THR A 211 -13.60 -34.39 35.03
C THR A 211 -12.77 -33.57 34.04
N ALA A 212 -13.43 -33.15 32.95
CA ALA A 212 -13.08 -31.99 32.12
C ALA A 212 -14.22 -30.92 32.18
N GLU A 213 -14.17 -29.95 31.27
CA GLU A 213 -15.15 -28.87 30.99
C GLU A 213 -15.13 -27.65 31.96
N GLN A 214 -15.11 -26.37 31.55
CA GLN A 214 -15.59 -25.60 30.38
C GLN A 214 -16.99 -24.97 30.58
N PHE A 215 -17.25 -23.88 29.83
CA PHE A 215 -18.53 -23.22 29.58
C PHE A 215 -19.15 -22.26 30.63
N SER A 216 -20.29 -21.69 30.24
CA SER A 216 -20.76 -20.34 30.53
C SER A 216 -22.30 -20.26 30.51
N MET A 217 -22.83 -19.10 30.93
CA MET A 217 -24.20 -18.58 30.80
C MET A 217 -25.19 -18.72 31.98
N ASP A 218 -25.54 -17.53 32.48
CA ASP A 218 -26.87 -17.04 32.84
C ASP A 218 -27.65 -17.47 34.11
N LEU A 219 -28.44 -16.48 34.56
CA LEU A 219 -29.27 -16.33 35.76
C LEU A 219 -30.67 -16.97 35.56
N PRO A 220 -31.46 -17.32 36.61
CA PRO A 220 -31.84 -16.41 37.71
C PRO A 220 -32.07 -17.04 39.11
N ALA A 221 -32.58 -16.25 40.06
CA ALA A 221 -32.65 -16.56 41.50
C ALA A 221 -34.08 -16.69 42.07
N THR A 222 -34.24 -17.23 43.31
CA THR A 222 -35.23 -16.73 44.29
C THR A 222 -35.08 -17.24 45.75
N ASN A 223 -35.12 -16.28 46.69
CA ASN A 223 -35.76 -16.30 48.03
C ASN A 223 -35.48 -17.38 49.11
N ALA A 224 -34.84 -16.94 50.22
CA ALA A 224 -35.45 -16.74 51.56
C ALA A 224 -34.44 -16.00 52.48
N ARG A 225 -34.75 -15.26 53.57
CA ARG A 225 -35.97 -15.13 54.40
C ARG A 225 -35.90 -13.84 55.29
N LYS A 226 -36.94 -12.97 55.31
CA LYS A 226 -37.37 -12.02 56.40
C LYS A 226 -36.35 -10.94 56.93
N THR A 227 -36.72 -9.75 57.43
CA THR A 227 -38.03 -9.11 57.73
C THR A 227 -37.94 -7.55 57.72
N SER A 228 -38.99 -6.87 57.23
CA SER A 228 -39.65 -5.60 57.68
C SER A 228 -38.85 -4.47 58.40
N HIS A 229 -39.07 -3.17 58.16
CA HIS A 229 -40.34 -2.44 57.91
C HIS A 229 -40.20 -1.14 57.07
N LEU A 230 -41.30 -0.76 56.38
CA LEU A 230 -41.97 0.57 56.22
C LEU A 230 -41.18 1.88 56.45
N SER A 231 -41.43 2.99 55.73
CA SER A 231 -42.34 3.31 54.61
C SER A 231 -41.82 4.54 53.83
N SER A 232 -42.23 4.71 52.57
CA SER A 232 -42.06 5.98 51.83
C SER A 232 -43.20 6.97 52.12
N GLY A 233 -42.92 8.26 51.90
CA GLY A 233 -43.85 9.39 52.09
C GLY A 233 -43.69 10.44 50.98
N GLN A 234 -44.80 10.74 50.32
CA GLN A 234 -44.96 11.49 49.07
C GLN A 234 -44.63 13.01 49.08
N ILE A 235 -44.49 13.55 47.85
CA ILE A 235 -44.97 14.86 47.36
C ILE A 235 -44.08 16.13 47.50
N GLN A 236 -43.90 16.80 46.33
CA GLN A 236 -43.71 18.23 45.99
C GLN A 236 -42.90 19.19 46.90
N GLY A 237 -42.19 20.15 46.29
CA GLY A 237 -41.63 21.30 47.02
C GLY A 237 -40.65 22.15 46.21
N GLU A 238 -41.09 23.35 45.84
CA GLU A 238 -40.36 24.35 45.06
C GLU A 238 -39.16 24.99 45.80
N SER A 239 -38.09 25.26 45.02
CA SER A 239 -37.16 26.44 45.00
C SER A 239 -36.83 27.34 46.21
N HIS A 240 -35.70 28.05 46.05
CA HIS A 240 -35.21 29.26 46.76
C HIS A 240 -34.30 29.11 48.00
N ALA A 241 -33.00 29.14 47.68
CA ALA A 241 -31.86 29.80 48.35
C ALA A 241 -32.07 30.63 49.65
N ALA A 242 -31.12 30.49 50.60
CA ALA A 242 -30.32 31.62 51.14
C ALA A 242 -29.16 31.21 52.10
N VAL A 243 -27.98 31.82 51.89
CA VAL A 243 -27.06 32.44 52.88
C VAL A 243 -26.55 31.64 54.13
N SER A 244 -25.32 31.13 54.00
CA SER A 244 -24.10 31.41 54.81
C SER A 244 -24.03 31.36 56.37
N THR A 245 -23.16 30.45 56.86
CA THR A 245 -22.13 30.61 57.95
C THR A 245 -22.56 30.88 59.42
N PRO A 246 -21.65 30.79 60.44
CA PRO A 246 -20.35 30.10 60.59
C PRO A 246 -20.31 29.07 61.77
N GLY A 247 -19.18 28.36 62.04
CA GLY A 247 -19.18 27.30 63.09
C GLY A 247 -17.88 26.73 63.74
N ASP A 248 -16.66 27.06 63.29
CA ASP A 248 -15.35 26.84 63.98
C ASP A 248 -14.88 25.38 64.36
N ARG A 249 -13.56 25.23 64.58
CA ARG A 249 -12.79 24.17 65.29
C ARG A 249 -12.59 22.78 64.66
N LYS A 250 -11.59 22.74 63.76
CA LYS A 250 -10.37 21.89 63.84
C LYS A 250 -10.46 20.55 64.58
N ASN A 251 -10.15 19.46 63.88
CA ASN A 251 -8.97 18.67 64.27
C ASN A 251 -8.23 18.11 63.03
N ARG A 252 -6.91 17.88 63.13
CA ARG A 252 -6.06 17.41 62.03
C ARG A 252 -5.91 15.89 62.07
N ASN A 253 -6.02 15.24 60.91
CA ASN A 253 -5.35 13.96 60.65
C ASN A 253 -4.48 14.11 59.38
N LYS A 254 -3.27 13.55 59.41
CA LYS A 254 -2.35 13.56 58.26
C LYS A 254 -2.82 12.55 57.20
N PRO A 255 -2.73 12.85 55.89
CA PRO A 255 -2.76 11.82 54.86
C PRO A 255 -1.44 11.03 54.91
N THR A 256 -1.52 9.69 54.88
CA THR A 256 -0.36 8.80 54.77
C THR A 256 -0.24 8.20 53.38
N ARG A 257 1.00 7.90 52.98
CA ARG A 257 1.45 7.42 51.65
C ARG A 257 1.25 8.43 50.51
N GLY A 258 2.36 8.83 49.89
CA GLY A 258 2.34 9.59 48.65
C GLY A 258 1.80 8.73 47.50
N ARG A 259 0.89 9.29 46.69
CA ARG A 259 0.64 8.78 45.34
C ARG A 259 1.88 9.06 44.50
N LYS A 260 2.28 8.11 43.65
CA LYS A 260 3.13 8.44 42.50
C LYS A 260 2.42 9.53 41.68
N LYS A 261 3.18 10.42 41.04
CA LYS A 261 2.63 11.34 40.05
C LYS A 261 2.27 10.52 38.80
N ASN A 262 1.06 10.65 38.30
CA ASN A 262 0.70 10.09 37.00
C ASN A 262 1.41 10.88 35.90
N VAL A 263 2.01 10.16 34.95
CA VAL A 263 2.63 10.70 33.73
C VAL A 263 1.54 11.10 32.73
N PHE A 264 0.50 10.29 32.63
CA PHE A 264 -0.58 10.44 31.66
C PHE A 264 -1.92 10.75 32.33
N GLU A 265 -2.79 11.47 31.61
CA GLU A 265 -4.15 11.78 32.06
C GLU A 265 -5.05 10.53 31.97
N ALA A 266 -5.87 10.30 32.99
CA ALA A 266 -6.89 9.25 32.96
C ALA A 266 -7.88 9.49 31.81
N TYR A 267 -8.33 8.42 31.14
CA TYR A 267 -9.32 8.57 30.06
C TYR A 267 -10.69 8.99 30.60
N MET A 268 -11.43 9.78 29.82
CA MET A 268 -12.81 10.15 30.12
C MET A 268 -13.76 8.94 30.07
N SER A 269 -14.88 9.03 30.79
CA SER A 269 -15.94 8.01 30.74
C SER A 269 -16.55 7.90 29.33
N LYS A 270 -17.16 6.76 28.99
CA LYS A 270 -17.80 6.57 27.68
C LYS A 270 -19.02 7.49 27.53
N GLU A 271 -19.67 7.77 28.65
CA GLU A 271 -20.83 8.62 28.82
C GLU A 271 -20.47 10.08 28.55
N ASP A 272 -19.39 10.59 29.16
CA ASP A 272 -18.88 11.95 28.93
C ASP A 272 -18.34 12.12 27.50
N VAL A 273 -17.67 11.11 26.95
CA VAL A 273 -17.20 11.11 25.55
C VAL A 273 -18.37 11.17 24.59
N ALA A 274 -19.38 10.31 24.75
CA ALA A 274 -20.57 10.31 23.90
C ALA A 274 -21.38 11.61 24.03
N ALA A 275 -21.43 12.21 25.23
CA ALA A 275 -22.09 13.49 25.44
C ALA A 275 -21.30 14.66 24.85
N GLY A 276 -19.97 14.69 25.01
CA GLY A 276 -19.09 15.73 24.45
C GLY A 276 -19.03 15.72 22.92
N LEU A 277 -19.01 14.52 22.30
CA LEU A 277 -19.14 14.36 20.85
C LEU A 277 -20.49 14.89 20.34
N LYS A 278 -21.60 14.56 21.03
CA LYS A 278 -22.94 15.09 20.70
C LYS A 278 -23.08 16.61 20.84
N ARG A 279 -22.28 17.25 21.70
CA ARG A 279 -22.22 18.71 21.87
C ARG A 279 -21.21 19.40 20.95
N GLY A 280 -20.38 18.65 20.21
CA GLY A 280 -19.28 19.21 19.41
C GLY A 280 -18.09 19.73 20.21
N GLU A 281 -18.03 19.46 21.52
CA GLU A 281 -16.91 19.85 22.41
C GLU A 281 -15.68 18.96 22.23
N LEU A 282 -15.90 17.74 21.72
CA LEU A 282 -14.89 16.73 21.46
C LEU A 282 -14.89 16.38 19.97
N ILE A 283 -13.71 16.00 19.46
CA ILE A 283 -13.52 15.66 18.05
C ILE A 283 -12.96 14.24 17.94
N GLN A 284 -13.55 13.43 17.07
CA GLN A 284 -13.09 12.08 16.75
C GLN A 284 -12.23 12.08 15.47
N GLY A 285 -11.16 11.28 15.44
CA GLY A 285 -10.35 11.08 14.24
C GLY A 285 -9.39 9.90 14.35
N SER A 286 -8.83 9.45 13.22
CA SER A 286 -7.73 8.48 13.22
C SER A 286 -6.39 9.20 13.47
N LEU A 287 -5.61 8.69 14.42
CA LEU A 287 -4.34 9.28 14.85
C LEU A 287 -3.20 8.92 13.90
N ARG A 288 -2.47 9.91 13.42
CA ARG A 288 -1.23 9.75 12.64
C ARG A 288 -0.04 10.27 13.43
N ILE A 289 0.96 9.43 13.67
CA ILE A 289 2.20 9.81 14.37
C ILE A 289 3.29 10.08 13.33
N ASN A 290 4.04 11.18 13.47
CA ASN A 290 5.15 11.52 12.58
C ASN A 290 6.31 10.51 12.79
N PRO A 291 6.69 9.68 11.79
CA PRO A 291 7.75 8.68 11.97
C PRO A 291 9.16 9.29 12.14
N LYS A 292 9.39 10.54 11.70
CA LYS A 292 10.67 11.24 11.86
C LYS A 292 10.80 12.01 13.18
N LYS A 293 9.67 12.40 13.79
CA LYS A 293 9.60 13.15 15.05
C LYS A 293 8.42 12.63 15.88
N TYR A 294 8.59 11.49 16.56
CA TYR A 294 7.46 10.77 17.18
C TYR A 294 6.71 11.55 18.27
N HIS A 295 7.26 12.65 18.77
CA HIS A 295 6.56 13.58 19.66
C HIS A 295 5.39 14.29 18.95
N GLU A 296 5.45 14.46 17.62
CA GLU A 296 4.40 15.07 16.82
C GLU A 296 3.35 14.04 16.37
N ALA A 297 2.09 14.31 16.65
CA ALA A 297 0.97 13.53 16.08
C ALA A 297 -0.17 14.45 15.62
N PHE A 298 -1.05 13.90 14.78
CA PHE A 298 -2.08 14.64 14.08
C PHE A 298 -3.38 13.82 13.99
N ILE A 299 -4.54 14.49 14.00
CA ILE A 299 -5.81 13.91 13.56
C ILE A 299 -6.42 14.77 12.43
N PRO A 300 -7.16 14.19 11.48
CA PRO A 300 -7.92 14.96 10.50
C PRO A 300 -8.96 15.85 11.20
N ALA A 301 -9.08 17.11 10.75
CA ALA A 301 -10.11 18.01 11.22
C ALA A 301 -11.46 17.74 10.52
N PRO A 302 -12.61 17.86 11.21
CA PRO A 302 -13.93 17.66 10.60
C PRO A 302 -14.26 18.64 9.46
N ASP A 303 -13.60 19.80 9.40
CA ASP A 303 -13.76 20.79 8.32
C ASP A 303 -12.84 20.52 7.12
N GLY A 304 -11.91 19.55 7.20
CA GLY A 304 -10.98 19.20 6.13
C GLY A 304 -9.90 20.25 5.82
N ILE A 305 -9.81 21.35 6.57
CA ILE A 305 -8.95 22.50 6.21
C ILE A 305 -7.49 22.26 6.61
N ARG A 306 -7.25 21.84 7.85
CA ARG A 306 -5.90 21.62 8.42
C ARG A 306 -5.99 20.64 9.57
N ASP A 307 -5.11 19.65 9.59
CA ASP A 307 -5.02 18.67 10.69
C ASP A 307 -4.89 19.35 12.06
N ILE A 308 -5.56 18.75 13.06
CA ILE A 308 -5.42 19.14 14.46
C ILE A 308 -4.12 18.52 14.99
N PHE A 309 -3.26 19.35 15.56
CA PHE A 309 -1.95 18.95 16.10
C PHE A 309 -2.09 18.41 17.53
N ILE A 310 -1.32 17.38 17.85
CA ILE A 310 -1.20 16.76 19.17
C ILE A 310 0.25 16.87 19.59
N ASP A 311 0.51 17.65 20.64
CA ASP A 311 1.86 18.08 21.02
C ASP A 311 2.46 17.20 22.13
N GLY A 312 3.41 16.35 21.76
CA GLY A 312 4.12 15.46 22.68
C GLY A 312 3.36 14.18 23.05
N VAL A 313 4.12 13.21 23.56
CA VAL A 313 3.61 11.87 23.92
C VAL A 313 2.55 11.94 25.03
N VAL A 314 2.67 12.90 25.96
CA VAL A 314 1.68 13.11 27.04
C VAL A 314 0.32 13.54 26.49
N ALA A 315 0.26 14.51 25.57
CA ALA A 315 -0.98 14.91 24.92
C ALA A 315 -1.54 13.84 23.98
N ARG A 316 -0.68 12.98 23.42
CA ARG A 316 -1.08 11.75 22.69
C ARG A 316 -1.72 10.70 23.59
N ASN A 317 -1.50 10.79 24.90
CA ASN A 317 -2.15 9.99 25.94
C ASN A 317 -2.23 8.49 25.61
N ARG A 318 -1.05 7.87 25.45
CA ARG A 318 -0.83 6.42 25.20
C ARG A 318 -1.47 5.84 23.93
N ALA A 319 -2.05 6.67 23.05
CA ALA A 319 -2.58 6.22 21.77
C ALA A 319 -1.47 5.90 20.75
N LEU A 320 -1.74 4.95 19.85
CA LEU A 320 -0.81 4.45 18.83
C LEU A 320 -1.26 4.84 17.41
N ASN A 321 -0.34 4.75 16.45
CA ASN A 321 -0.60 5.14 15.07
C ASN A 321 -1.74 4.30 14.43
N GLY A 322 -2.73 4.98 13.86
CA GLY A 322 -3.93 4.41 13.25
C GLY A 322 -5.16 4.37 14.15
N ASP A 323 -5.00 4.42 15.49
CA ASP A 323 -6.11 4.34 16.44
C ASP A 323 -7.18 5.41 16.21
N ILE A 324 -8.45 5.05 16.42
CA ILE A 324 -9.55 6.01 16.43
C ILE A 324 -9.63 6.63 17.81
N VAL A 325 -9.21 7.88 17.92
CA VAL A 325 -9.12 8.65 19.16
C VAL A 325 -10.19 9.73 19.24
N VAL A 326 -10.48 10.16 20.46
CA VAL A 326 -11.25 11.37 20.74
C VAL A 326 -10.33 12.37 21.42
N VAL A 327 -10.34 13.60 20.92
CA VAL A 327 -9.52 14.70 21.42
C VAL A 327 -10.39 15.85 21.93
N LYS A 328 -9.84 16.59 22.89
CA LYS A 328 -10.37 17.88 23.34
C LYS A 328 -9.43 18.98 22.85
N LEU A 329 -9.98 19.99 22.16
CA LEU A 329 -9.23 21.17 21.76
C LEU A 329 -8.67 21.89 23.00
N LEU A 330 -7.43 22.36 22.91
CA LEU A 330 -6.84 23.26 23.90
C LEU A 330 -7.35 24.70 23.69
N PRO A 331 -7.26 25.59 24.71
CA PRO A 331 -7.49 27.02 24.53
C PRO A 331 -6.63 27.61 23.40
N LYS A 332 -7.10 28.67 22.75
CA LYS A 332 -6.43 29.28 21.58
C LYS A 332 -5.04 29.85 21.90
N GLU A 333 -4.79 30.11 23.18
CA GLU A 333 -3.49 30.47 23.78
C GLU A 333 -2.44 29.37 23.66
N GLN A 334 -2.86 28.11 23.48
CA GLN A 334 -2.01 26.91 23.43
C GLN A 334 -1.96 26.29 22.02
N TRP A 335 -2.41 27.02 21.00
CA TRP A 335 -2.39 26.57 19.60
C TRP A 335 -1.00 26.81 18.97
N LYS A 336 -0.48 25.82 18.25
CA LYS A 336 0.87 25.86 17.66
C LYS A 336 0.94 26.99 16.63
N VAL A 337 1.82 27.96 16.87
CA VAL A 337 2.09 29.07 15.94
C VAL A 337 2.94 28.54 14.79
N ILE A 338 2.37 28.57 13.58
CA ILE A 338 3.11 28.34 12.34
C ILE A 338 3.81 29.65 11.97
N LYS A 339 5.15 29.66 12.05
CA LYS A 339 5.96 30.79 11.59
C LYS A 339 5.86 30.89 10.06
N PRO A 340 5.60 32.08 9.49
CA PRO A 340 5.53 32.25 8.04
C PRO A 340 6.93 32.39 7.43
N ASP A 341 7.68 31.29 7.41
CA ASP A 341 8.86 31.11 6.56
C ASP A 341 9.21 29.62 6.48
N GLY A 342 9.87 29.19 5.41
CA GLY A 342 10.35 27.81 5.21
C GLY A 342 11.50 27.39 6.14
N SER A 343 11.70 28.09 7.25
CA SER A 343 12.72 27.77 8.26
C SER A 343 12.13 26.93 9.40
N ASP A 344 12.05 25.62 9.14
CA ASP A 344 12.09 24.63 10.21
C ASP A 344 13.44 24.79 10.94
N LYS A 345 13.48 25.68 11.94
CA LYS A 345 14.62 25.78 12.85
C LYS A 345 14.65 24.52 13.69
N GLU A 346 15.42 23.55 13.22
CA GLU A 346 15.99 22.49 14.04
C GLU A 346 16.78 23.18 15.16
N THR A 347 16.14 23.24 16.33
CA THR A 347 16.76 23.72 17.56
C THR A 347 17.55 22.57 18.13
N GLU A 348 18.81 22.49 17.67
CA GLU A 348 19.86 21.67 18.26
C GLU A 348 19.91 21.93 19.78
N ALA A 349 20.23 20.89 20.56
CA ALA A 349 20.30 21.01 22.00
C ALA A 349 21.43 21.98 22.41
N THR A 350 21.14 22.88 23.34
CA THR A 350 22.14 23.79 23.90
C THR A 350 23.16 23.02 24.72
N HIS A 351 24.33 22.76 24.13
CA HIS A 351 25.52 22.40 24.90
C HIS A 351 25.98 23.62 25.69
N GLU A 352 25.72 23.63 27.00
CA GLU A 352 26.47 24.48 27.93
C GLU A 352 27.82 23.81 28.22
N SER A 353 28.90 24.51 27.92
CA SER A 353 30.27 24.08 28.24
C SER A 353 31.06 25.27 28.79
N ASP A 354 30.72 25.68 30.01
CA ASP A 354 31.44 26.72 30.74
C ASP A 354 32.82 26.24 31.19
N VAL A 355 33.87 26.80 30.58
CA VAL A 355 35.22 26.84 31.15
C VAL A 355 35.84 28.22 30.83
N PRO A 356 36.29 29.01 31.82
CA PRO A 356 36.91 30.31 31.57
C PRO A 356 38.29 30.23 30.87
N GLU A 357 38.62 31.30 30.16
CA GLU A 357 39.91 31.50 29.48
C GLU A 357 40.94 32.20 30.38
N GLU A 358 42.18 31.68 30.49
CA GLU A 358 43.39 32.51 30.66
C GLU A 358 44.72 31.76 30.32
N LEU A 359 45.49 32.37 29.40
CA LEU A 359 46.98 32.47 29.34
C LEU A 359 47.93 31.25 29.18
N LEU A 360 48.61 31.24 28.01
CA LEU A 360 50.05 30.97 27.75
C LEU A 360 50.66 29.54 27.94
N GLY A 361 51.21 28.94 26.86
CA GLY A 361 52.25 27.89 27.01
C GLY A 361 52.57 26.92 25.84
N THR A 362 53.26 27.37 24.78
CA THR A 362 54.19 26.61 23.89
C THR A 362 54.00 25.10 23.55
N CYS A 363 53.75 24.83 22.26
CA CYS A 363 54.34 23.80 21.36
C CYS A 363 54.75 22.39 21.86
N LEU A 364 54.19 21.33 21.26
CA LEU A 364 54.85 20.39 20.28
C LEU A 364 53.86 19.30 19.80
N PRO A 365 54.06 18.65 18.62
CA PRO A 365 53.05 17.77 17.99
C PRO A 365 53.18 16.28 18.34
N ARG A 366 52.08 15.53 18.19
CA ARG A 366 52.05 14.06 18.12
C ARG A 366 50.95 13.56 17.15
N GLU A 367 51.11 12.31 16.70
CA GLU A 367 50.41 11.73 15.55
C GLU A 367 48.97 11.29 15.85
N PRO A 368 48.06 11.28 14.85
CA PRO A 368 46.68 10.85 15.02
C PRO A 368 46.55 9.32 15.06
N VAL A 369 45.96 8.79 16.13
CA VAL A 369 45.43 7.42 16.17
C VAL A 369 44.05 7.42 15.49
N LYS A 370 43.73 6.36 14.75
CA LYS A 370 42.44 6.21 14.06
C LYS A 370 41.28 6.17 15.07
N GLY A 371 40.33 7.09 14.93
CA GLY A 371 38.98 6.95 15.48
C GLY A 371 38.04 6.35 14.43
N ASP A 372 36.99 5.69 14.89
CA ASP A 372 35.94 5.14 14.01
C ASP A 372 35.05 6.25 13.42
N ALA A 373 34.38 5.95 12.30
CA ALA A 373 33.62 6.93 11.55
C ALA A 373 32.18 7.07 12.09
N ASP A 374 31.85 8.25 12.63
CA ASP A 374 30.47 8.61 12.99
C ASP A 374 29.56 8.63 11.76
N SER A 375 28.52 7.80 11.78
CA SER A 375 27.43 7.84 10.80
C SER A 375 26.27 8.67 11.39
N PRO A 376 25.83 9.76 10.73
CA PRO A 376 24.91 10.74 11.34
C PRO A 376 23.46 10.29 11.46
N ASP A 377 23.15 9.03 11.14
CA ASP A 377 21.80 8.46 11.16
C ASP A 377 21.44 7.81 12.52
N VAL A 378 22.16 8.20 13.58
CA VAL A 378 21.93 7.86 14.98
C VAL A 378 21.23 9.01 15.69
N ILE A 379 19.92 8.86 15.94
CA ILE A 379 19.19 9.77 16.83
C ILE A 379 19.61 9.44 18.26
N ILE A 380 20.54 10.23 18.81
CA ILE A 380 20.96 10.15 20.22
C ILE A 380 19.83 10.74 21.08
N GLU A 381 18.98 9.87 21.63
CA GLU A 381 17.95 10.28 22.58
C GLU A 381 18.57 10.60 23.94
N ALA A 382 18.41 11.84 24.41
CA ALA A 382 18.87 12.26 25.73
C ALA A 382 18.18 11.49 26.86
N GLN A 383 18.92 11.23 27.94
CA GLN A 383 18.46 10.43 29.08
C GLN A 383 17.43 11.20 29.93
N PHE A 384 16.26 10.59 30.11
CA PHE A 384 15.45 10.80 31.32
C PHE A 384 15.75 9.66 32.29
N ASP A 385 16.81 9.82 33.08
CA ASP A 385 17.11 8.92 34.20
C ASP A 385 16.25 9.30 35.42
N ASP A 386 15.63 8.32 36.07
CA ASP A 386 14.87 8.50 37.32
C ASP A 386 15.83 8.75 38.50
N ASN A 387 16.18 10.01 38.77
CA ASN A 387 16.99 10.42 39.93
C ASN A 387 16.50 11.75 40.53
N ASP A 388 15.68 11.68 41.58
CA ASP A 388 15.27 12.89 42.35
C ASP A 388 14.81 12.56 43.79
N ALA A 389 15.65 11.84 44.54
CA ALA A 389 15.57 11.58 45.99
C ALA A 389 16.91 10.95 46.47
N GLU A 390 17.53 11.30 47.61
CA GLU A 390 17.22 12.28 48.66
C GLU A 390 18.51 13.04 49.02
N ASN A 391 18.41 14.30 49.45
CA ASN A 391 19.39 14.87 50.40
C ASN A 391 18.77 16.03 51.19
N GLY A 392 19.18 16.25 52.45
CA GLY A 392 18.51 17.23 53.31
C GLY A 392 19.28 17.67 54.54
N GLN A 393 19.64 18.96 54.55
CA GLN A 393 20.08 19.82 55.67
C GLN A 393 20.26 21.23 55.07
N GLU A 394 20.05 22.38 55.72
CA GLU A 394 19.20 22.85 56.83
C GLU A 394 19.54 24.34 57.03
N ASN A 395 18.56 25.22 57.27
CA ASN A 395 18.73 26.66 57.62
C ASN A 395 19.35 27.59 56.52
N SER A 396 19.07 28.91 56.44
CA SER A 396 18.47 29.83 57.43
C SER A 396 17.47 30.86 56.86
N GLN A 397 16.37 31.06 57.58
CA GLN A 397 15.58 32.29 57.87
C GLN A 397 15.55 33.53 56.93
N ASN A 398 14.32 33.88 56.51
CA ASN A 398 13.58 35.17 56.67
C ASN A 398 14.11 36.54 56.16
N VAL A 399 13.16 37.51 56.16
CA VAL A 399 13.24 38.96 55.79
C VAL A 399 12.95 39.20 54.29
N LEU A 400 11.98 40.03 53.85
CA LEU A 400 10.96 40.87 54.54
C LEU A 400 9.61 40.81 53.77
N ALA A 401 8.66 41.72 54.02
CA ALA A 401 7.38 41.86 53.32
C ALA A 401 6.93 43.33 53.25
N ASP A 402 6.05 43.65 52.28
CA ASP A 402 5.22 44.87 52.09
C ASP A 402 5.89 46.27 52.13
N ASP A 403 5.55 47.15 51.17
CA ASP A 403 4.67 48.31 51.47
C ASP A 403 4.12 49.08 50.24
N ILE A 404 3.09 49.91 50.51
CA ILE A 404 2.60 51.11 49.80
C ILE A 404 1.98 50.98 48.38
N LYS A 405 0.65 51.21 48.34
CA LYS A 405 -0.09 51.80 47.20
C LYS A 405 -0.04 53.34 47.28
N LYS A 406 -0.09 54.06 46.15
CA LYS A 406 -0.79 55.36 46.04
C LYS A 406 -0.98 55.85 44.59
N LEU A 407 -2.23 56.18 44.23
CA LEU A 407 -2.73 57.31 43.39
C LEU A 407 -2.15 57.56 41.97
N SER A 408 -2.85 58.14 40.99
CA SER A 408 -4.31 58.33 40.75
C SER A 408 -4.58 58.81 39.31
N MET A 409 -5.87 58.86 38.94
CA MET A 409 -6.51 59.71 37.92
C MET A 409 -6.01 61.18 37.94
N ASP A 410 -6.12 62.04 36.91
CA ASP A 410 -6.84 62.04 35.60
C ASP A 410 -5.95 62.80 34.56
N THR A 411 -6.21 62.86 33.23
CA THR A 411 -7.27 63.67 32.55
C THR A 411 -7.36 63.35 31.05
N ASN A 412 -8.42 63.84 30.40
CA ASN A 412 -8.85 63.52 29.03
C ASN A 412 -8.98 64.80 28.18
N GLU A 413 -8.39 64.84 26.98
CA GLU A 413 -8.73 65.87 25.98
C GLU A 413 -8.57 65.36 24.53
N LYS A 414 -9.22 66.04 23.57
CA LYS A 414 -9.31 65.65 22.14
C LYS A 414 -8.67 66.72 21.24
N VAL A 415 -8.18 66.32 20.07
CA VAL A 415 -8.36 67.08 18.81
C VAL A 415 -8.18 66.16 17.59
N LYS A 416 -8.47 66.66 16.38
CA LYS A 416 -8.70 65.91 15.13
C LYS A 416 -7.58 66.07 14.08
N ASP A 417 -7.52 65.07 13.19
CA ASP A 417 -7.31 65.12 11.73
C ASP A 417 -6.41 66.23 11.11
N ALA A 418 -5.29 65.86 10.47
CA ALA A 418 -4.92 66.28 9.11
C ALA A 418 -3.64 65.60 8.57
N GLU A 419 -3.49 65.61 7.24
CA GLU A 419 -2.48 64.90 6.44
C GLU A 419 -1.05 65.49 6.48
N SER A 420 -0.05 64.65 6.16
CA SER A 420 0.99 64.87 5.11
C SER A 420 2.40 64.36 5.51
N GLY A 421 3.25 64.14 4.50
CA GLY A 421 4.70 63.96 4.66
C GLY A 421 5.20 62.52 4.51
N CYS A 422 6.27 62.35 3.73
CA CYS A 422 6.95 61.07 3.52
C CYS A 422 8.42 61.15 4.00
N ALA A 423 9.03 59.98 4.16
CA ALA A 423 10.47 59.69 4.20
C ALA A 423 11.23 59.69 5.55
N GLN A 424 11.82 58.52 5.82
CA GLN A 424 13.07 58.25 6.55
C GLN A 424 13.12 58.46 8.08
N GLY A 425 13.74 57.49 8.77
CA GLY A 425 14.02 57.54 10.21
C GLY A 425 13.95 56.16 10.87
N ALA A 426 15.00 55.34 10.74
CA ALA A 426 15.04 54.02 11.40
C ALA A 426 15.27 54.15 12.91
N LYS A 427 14.50 53.41 13.71
CA LYS A 427 14.82 53.06 15.11
C LYS A 427 14.27 51.68 15.43
N GLN A 428 15.00 50.94 16.26
CA GLN A 428 14.62 49.60 16.72
C GLN A 428 13.56 49.71 17.82
N GLU A 429 12.44 48.99 17.69
CA GLU A 429 11.57 48.68 18.83
C GLU A 429 11.31 47.17 18.92
N ASP A 430 12.00 46.56 19.89
CA ASP A 430 11.48 45.55 20.82
C ASP A 430 10.86 44.25 20.23
N VAL A 431 11.71 43.24 20.05
CA VAL A 431 11.37 41.88 19.57
C VAL A 431 10.77 41.01 20.72
N SER A 432 9.82 41.54 21.49
CA SER A 432 9.22 40.86 22.65
C SER A 432 7.72 40.50 22.51
N LYS A 433 7.03 40.97 21.46
CA LYS A 433 5.55 40.87 21.33
C LYS A 433 5.03 39.84 20.31
N VAL A 434 5.90 39.09 19.64
CA VAL A 434 5.52 38.20 18.51
C VAL A 434 4.83 36.89 18.96
N ASN A 435 5.05 36.44 20.20
CA ASN A 435 4.61 35.11 20.67
C ASN A 435 3.20 35.04 21.30
N ASN A 436 2.32 36.04 21.10
CA ASN A 436 0.95 35.99 21.62
C ASN A 436 -0.06 35.57 20.53
N PRO A 437 -0.51 34.30 20.48
CA PRO A 437 -1.39 33.80 19.42
C PRO A 437 -2.79 34.46 19.39
N ARG A 438 -3.17 35.23 20.42
CA ARG A 438 -4.40 36.06 20.38
C ARG A 438 -4.35 37.17 19.34
N LEU A 439 -3.16 37.61 18.91
CA LEU A 439 -2.97 38.71 17.97
C LEU A 439 -2.63 38.25 16.54
N LEU A 440 -2.47 36.94 16.31
CA LEU A 440 -2.10 36.39 15.01
C LEU A 440 -3.34 36.03 14.17
N PRO A 441 -3.40 36.43 12.89
CA PRO A 441 -4.40 35.94 11.94
C PRO A 441 -4.44 34.42 11.89
N GLU A 442 -5.64 33.82 11.85
CA GLU A 442 -5.83 32.37 12.08
C GLU A 442 -5.08 31.46 11.09
N LYS A 443 -4.73 31.97 9.90
CA LYS A 443 -3.83 31.29 8.95
C LYS A 443 -2.51 30.83 9.58
N PHE A 444 -1.99 31.55 10.58
CA PHE A 444 -0.74 31.24 11.29
C PHE A 444 -0.93 30.38 12.54
N LEU A 445 -2.14 29.93 12.86
CA LEU A 445 -2.42 29.08 14.03
C LEU A 445 -2.83 27.69 13.60
N GLN A 446 -2.24 26.65 14.19
CA GLN A 446 -2.73 25.28 14.07
C GLN A 446 -3.48 24.90 15.35
N ARG A 447 -4.72 24.42 15.21
CA ARG A 447 -5.51 23.95 16.35
C ARG A 447 -4.75 22.83 17.05
N THR A 448 -4.45 23.01 18.34
CA THR A 448 -3.80 21.98 19.16
C THR A 448 -4.82 21.31 20.07
N ALA A 449 -4.69 20.00 20.28
CA ALA A 449 -5.59 19.21 21.12
C ALA A 449 -4.83 18.16 21.95
N LYS A 450 -5.54 17.54 22.90
CA LYS A 450 -5.08 16.36 23.65
C LYS A 450 -6.06 15.20 23.54
N VAL A 451 -5.55 13.98 23.49
CA VAL A 451 -6.32 12.73 23.47
C VAL A 451 -6.93 12.47 24.85
N VAL A 452 -8.26 12.34 24.89
CA VAL A 452 -9.03 12.09 26.12
C VAL A 452 -9.65 10.69 26.18
N CYS A 453 -9.72 9.98 25.04
CA CYS A 453 -10.17 8.60 24.96
C CYS A 453 -9.65 7.93 23.67
N ILE A 454 -9.50 6.61 23.69
CA ILE A 454 -9.33 5.76 22.50
C ILE A 454 -10.64 5.00 22.29
N LEU A 455 -11.36 5.27 21.20
CA LEU A 455 -12.62 4.59 20.88
C LEU A 455 -12.36 3.22 20.26
N GLU A 456 -11.40 3.13 19.34
CA GLU A 456 -11.08 1.89 18.64
C GLU A 456 -9.56 1.69 18.52
N LYS A 457 -9.10 0.52 19.00
CA LYS A 457 -7.71 0.09 19.00
C LYS A 457 -7.33 -0.52 17.64
N LYS A 458 -7.17 0.31 16.60
CA LYS A 458 -6.82 -0.12 15.23
C LYS A 458 -5.38 -0.64 15.11
N HIS A 459 -4.43 -0.08 15.87
CA HIS A 459 -3.05 -0.59 15.86
C HIS A 459 -3.00 -2.03 16.41
N SER A 460 -2.23 -2.92 15.77
CA SER A 460 -2.16 -4.36 16.09
C SER A 460 -1.69 -4.70 17.51
N ARG A 461 -0.97 -3.77 18.14
CA ARG A 461 -0.22 -3.92 19.42
C ARG A 461 0.95 -4.91 19.34
N ALA A 462 1.22 -5.54 18.21
CA ALA A 462 2.48 -6.22 17.97
C ALA A 462 3.52 -5.23 17.40
N ALA A 463 4.79 -5.45 17.74
CA ALA A 463 5.92 -4.72 17.19
C ALA A 463 7.13 -5.66 17.07
N THR A 464 7.93 -5.47 16.02
CA THR A 464 9.24 -6.09 15.84
C THR A 464 10.30 -5.18 16.48
N GLY A 465 11.34 -5.77 17.06
CA GLY A 465 12.36 -5.00 17.76
C GLY A 465 13.38 -5.84 18.51
N PHE A 466 14.24 -5.14 19.24
CA PHE A 466 15.38 -5.70 19.96
C PHE A 466 15.15 -5.65 21.47
N ILE A 467 15.71 -6.62 22.21
CA ILE A 467 15.74 -6.60 23.67
C ILE A 467 17.10 -6.15 24.20
N LYS A 468 17.10 -5.33 25.24
CA LYS A 468 18.30 -4.92 25.99
C LYS A 468 18.01 -4.99 27.49
N LEU A 469 19.02 -5.30 28.29
CA LEU A 469 18.93 -5.17 29.75
C LEU A 469 18.77 -3.68 30.10
N LEU A 470 18.13 -3.39 31.23
CA LEU A 470 17.99 -2.03 31.74
C LEU A 470 19.37 -1.47 32.16
N ALA A 471 19.56 -0.15 32.06
CA ALA A 471 20.86 0.47 32.35
C ALA A 471 21.17 0.57 33.85
N ASP A 472 20.20 1.05 34.64
CA ASP A 472 20.32 1.10 36.10
C ASP A 472 20.26 -0.31 36.70
N LYS A 473 21.37 -0.72 37.33
CA LYS A 473 21.52 -2.04 37.98
C LYS A 473 20.97 -2.08 39.41
N SER A 474 20.55 -0.93 39.97
CA SER A 474 20.10 -0.82 41.36
C SER A 474 18.59 -1.09 41.53
N SER A 475 17.77 -0.69 40.57
CA SER A 475 16.30 -0.82 40.62
C SER A 475 15.81 -2.27 40.73
N GLU A 476 14.74 -2.44 41.50
CA GLU A 476 13.97 -3.69 41.55
C GLU A 476 13.33 -4.07 40.22
N LEU A 477 13.23 -3.14 39.26
CA LEU A 477 12.79 -3.43 37.88
C LEU A 477 13.89 -4.10 37.05
N PHE A 478 15.17 -3.72 37.22
CA PHE A 478 16.30 -4.34 36.52
C PHE A 478 16.41 -5.84 36.78
N LYS A 479 16.13 -6.26 38.02
CA LYS A 479 16.16 -7.66 38.44
C LYS A 479 15.00 -8.51 37.88
N LYS A 480 14.05 -7.91 37.17
CA LYS A 480 12.76 -8.52 36.78
C LYS A 480 12.37 -8.27 35.33
N CYS A 481 12.86 -7.19 34.71
CA CYS A 481 12.45 -6.76 33.37
C CYS A 481 13.62 -6.41 32.45
N ALA A 482 13.45 -6.69 31.16
CA ALA A 482 14.23 -6.12 30.06
C ALA A 482 13.49 -4.92 29.44
N MET A 483 14.20 -4.13 28.64
CA MET A 483 13.62 -3.12 27.75
C MET A 483 13.52 -3.69 26.33
N PHE A 484 12.32 -3.69 25.77
CA PHE A 484 12.07 -3.93 24.35
C PHE A 484 12.01 -2.61 23.60
N SER A 485 12.80 -2.50 22.53
CA SER A 485 12.87 -1.32 21.66
C SER A 485 12.35 -1.69 20.26
N PRO A 486 11.16 -1.20 19.87
CA PRO A 486 10.61 -1.38 18.53
C PRO A 486 11.51 -0.81 17.42
N VAL A 487 11.42 -1.38 16.21
CA VAL A 487 11.99 -0.78 14.98
C VAL A 487 11.15 0.44 14.55
N ASP A 488 9.82 0.38 14.66
CA ASP A 488 8.95 1.53 14.41
C ASP A 488 8.96 2.51 15.59
N HIS A 489 9.68 3.63 15.44
CA HIS A 489 9.76 4.72 16.41
C HIS A 489 8.41 5.38 16.77
N ARG A 490 7.31 5.09 16.06
CA ARG A 490 5.95 5.53 16.43
C ARG A 490 5.37 4.69 17.59
N VAL A 491 5.92 3.51 17.84
CA VAL A 491 5.55 2.58 18.92
C VAL A 491 6.44 2.87 20.15
N PRO A 492 5.88 2.93 21.37
CA PRO A 492 6.70 3.12 22.58
C PRO A 492 7.60 1.93 22.85
N ARG A 493 8.76 2.17 23.48
CA ARG A 493 9.52 1.12 24.15
C ARG A 493 8.67 0.47 25.26
N ALA A 494 8.90 -0.80 25.53
CA ALA A 494 8.10 -1.58 26.47
C ALA A 494 8.94 -2.37 27.48
N TYR A 495 8.52 -2.41 28.74
CA TYR A 495 9.06 -3.34 29.72
C TYR A 495 8.56 -4.76 29.44
N VAL A 496 9.49 -5.71 29.40
CA VAL A 496 9.26 -7.15 29.17
C VAL A 496 9.74 -7.93 30.38
N SER A 497 9.01 -8.96 30.79
CA SER A 497 9.42 -9.89 31.86
C SER A 497 10.69 -10.66 31.46
N LEU A 498 11.69 -10.73 32.34
CA LEU A 498 12.89 -11.55 32.11
C LEU A 498 12.60 -13.06 32.03
N ALA A 499 11.45 -13.51 32.53
CA ALA A 499 10.99 -14.90 32.36
C ALA A 499 10.44 -15.17 30.94
N ASP A 500 10.15 -14.13 30.16
CA ASP A 500 9.67 -14.21 28.78
C ASP A 500 10.84 -14.06 27.78
N CYS A 501 12.04 -13.70 28.27
CA CYS A 501 13.27 -13.63 27.48
C CYS A 501 13.92 -15.03 27.30
N PRO A 502 14.81 -15.22 26.31
CA PRO A 502 15.63 -16.43 26.22
C PRO A 502 16.43 -16.66 27.52
N PRO A 503 16.57 -17.90 28.02
CA PRO A 503 17.22 -18.15 29.32
C PRO A 503 18.68 -17.67 29.35
N ASP A 504 19.39 -17.79 28.23
CA ASP A 504 20.77 -17.34 28.07
C ASP A 504 20.92 -15.82 28.01
N PHE A 505 19.86 -15.05 27.69
CA PHE A 505 19.92 -13.60 27.44
C PHE A 505 20.51 -12.81 28.62
N VAL A 506 20.18 -13.18 29.86
CA VAL A 506 20.73 -12.52 31.06
C VAL A 506 22.23 -12.80 31.23
N SER A 507 22.72 -13.93 30.72
CA SER A 507 24.13 -14.32 30.79
C SER A 507 24.97 -13.79 29.61
N ARG A 508 24.35 -13.65 28.43
CA ARG A 508 24.98 -13.20 27.18
C ARG A 508 23.99 -12.32 26.39
N PRO A 509 23.78 -11.05 26.80
CA PRO A 509 22.83 -10.17 26.12
C PRO A 509 23.29 -9.79 24.70
N GLU A 510 24.61 -9.69 24.49
CA GLU A 510 25.20 -9.28 23.21
C GLU A 510 24.97 -10.30 22.09
N ASP A 511 24.82 -11.60 22.40
CA ASP A 511 24.41 -12.66 21.45
C ASP A 511 23.08 -12.30 20.74
N TYR A 512 22.24 -11.49 21.38
CA TYR A 512 20.92 -11.09 20.91
C TYR A 512 20.86 -9.65 20.39
N SER A 513 21.99 -8.93 20.36
CA SER A 513 22.08 -7.52 19.94
C SER A 513 21.54 -7.26 18.51
N SER A 514 21.74 -8.22 17.60
CA SER A 514 21.23 -8.23 16.22
C SER A 514 19.99 -9.11 16.01
N THR A 515 19.43 -9.69 17.08
CA THR A 515 18.29 -10.64 16.98
C THR A 515 16.96 -9.90 17.11
N LEU A 516 16.06 -10.12 16.14
CA LEU A 516 14.70 -9.59 16.13
C LEU A 516 13.74 -10.45 16.94
N PHE A 517 12.83 -9.80 17.64
CA PHE A 517 11.76 -10.42 18.41
C PHE A 517 10.42 -9.71 18.15
N ILE A 518 9.32 -10.45 18.31
CA ILE A 518 7.98 -9.87 18.43
C ILE A 518 7.65 -9.66 19.91
N CYS A 519 7.29 -8.42 20.24
CA CYS A 519 6.64 -8.08 21.50
C CYS A 519 5.19 -7.64 21.25
N ARG A 520 4.27 -7.99 22.15
CA ARG A 520 2.88 -7.54 22.16
C ARG A 520 2.63 -6.62 23.36
N ILE A 521 2.22 -5.39 23.10
CA ILE A 521 1.82 -4.42 24.13
C ILE A 521 0.50 -4.88 24.76
N VAL A 522 0.56 -5.28 26.03
CA VAL A 522 -0.59 -5.78 26.80
C VAL A 522 -1.26 -4.69 27.63
N ASP A 523 -0.49 -3.75 28.16
CA ASP A 523 -0.95 -2.66 29.04
C ASP A 523 -0.06 -1.41 28.84
N TRP A 524 -0.58 -0.22 29.16
CA TRP A 524 0.23 1.00 29.29
C TRP A 524 -0.45 1.88 30.35
N ARG A 525 0.19 1.98 31.52
CA ARG A 525 -0.40 2.59 32.72
C ARG A 525 -0.26 4.10 32.74
N GLU A 526 -1.03 4.76 33.61
CA GLU A 526 -0.92 6.20 33.82
C GLU A 526 0.29 6.63 34.65
N ASP A 527 0.91 5.73 35.42
CA ASP A 527 2.08 5.98 36.26
C ASP A 527 3.43 5.54 35.63
N SER A 528 3.46 5.22 34.33
CA SER A 528 4.68 4.71 33.67
C SER A 528 4.90 5.30 32.27
N ASN A 529 6.12 5.79 32.02
CA ASN A 529 6.55 6.34 30.73
C ASN A 529 6.47 5.31 29.59
N PHE A 530 6.70 4.03 29.89
CA PHE A 530 6.81 2.95 28.93
C PHE A 530 5.62 2.00 28.97
N ALA A 531 5.40 1.27 27.88
CA ALA A 531 4.36 0.24 27.83
C ALA A 531 4.79 -1.02 28.62
N ILE A 532 3.84 -1.91 28.90
CA ILE A 532 4.10 -3.27 29.37
C ILE A 532 3.88 -4.21 28.18
N GLY A 533 4.88 -5.03 27.89
CA GLY A 533 4.91 -5.95 26.76
C GLY A 533 5.10 -7.40 27.19
N GLN A 534 4.56 -8.31 26.38
CA GLN A 534 4.80 -9.76 26.47
C GLN A 534 5.55 -10.21 25.21
N MET A 535 6.61 -11.01 25.37
CA MET A 535 7.31 -11.59 24.22
C MET A 535 6.45 -12.68 23.58
N ALA A 536 6.33 -12.66 22.25
CA ALA A 536 5.63 -13.71 21.51
C ALA A 536 6.60 -14.76 20.95
N LYS A 537 7.70 -14.31 20.32
CA LYS A 537 8.78 -15.18 19.80
C LYS A 537 10.02 -14.37 19.40
N SER A 538 11.16 -15.07 19.30
CA SER A 538 12.29 -14.65 18.47
C SER A 538 12.00 -14.96 17.00
N LEU A 539 12.46 -14.10 16.09
CA LEU A 539 12.28 -14.25 14.64
C LEU A 539 13.55 -14.77 13.96
N GLY A 540 14.71 -14.24 14.34
CA GLY A 540 16.00 -14.48 13.66
C GLY A 540 16.89 -13.23 13.70
N GLN A 541 17.88 -13.14 12.81
CA GLN A 541 18.76 -11.98 12.72
C GLN A 541 18.12 -10.84 11.91
N ALA A 542 18.43 -9.59 12.28
CA ALA A 542 17.99 -8.40 11.55
C ALA A 542 18.73 -8.27 10.21
N GLY A 543 17.98 -8.03 9.13
CA GLY A 543 18.48 -8.01 7.75
C GLY A 543 18.44 -9.37 7.03
N GLU A 544 17.77 -10.38 7.60
CA GLU A 544 17.45 -11.66 6.95
C GLU A 544 16.02 -11.66 6.41
N ILE A 545 15.80 -12.22 5.21
CA ILE A 545 14.54 -12.08 4.46
C ILE A 545 13.31 -12.58 5.25
N GLU A 546 13.37 -13.80 5.78
CA GLU A 546 12.20 -14.43 6.39
C GLU A 546 11.87 -13.90 7.80
N PRO A 547 12.84 -13.66 8.71
CA PRO A 547 12.60 -12.96 9.97
C PRO A 547 11.97 -11.57 9.78
N GLU A 548 12.50 -10.75 8.87
CA GLU A 548 11.97 -9.41 8.58
C GLU A 548 10.57 -9.48 7.96
N THR A 549 10.36 -10.42 7.02
CA THR A 549 9.04 -10.68 6.43
C THR A 549 8.00 -11.06 7.50
N GLU A 550 8.37 -11.93 8.45
CA GLU A 550 7.47 -12.34 9.53
C GLU A 550 7.19 -11.18 10.51
N GLY A 551 8.18 -10.32 10.76
CA GLY A 551 8.02 -9.05 11.47
C GLY A 551 6.96 -8.15 10.84
N ILE A 552 7.19 -7.79 9.57
CA ILE A 552 6.29 -6.94 8.76
C ILE A 552 4.86 -7.50 8.71
N LEU A 553 4.70 -8.82 8.49
CA LEU A 553 3.39 -9.46 8.50
C LEU A 553 2.70 -9.33 9.86
N THR A 554 3.43 -9.58 10.96
CA THR A 554 2.89 -9.55 12.32
C THR A 554 2.50 -8.14 12.77
N GLU A 555 3.30 -7.13 12.45
CA GLU A 555 3.04 -5.72 12.79
C GLU A 555 1.75 -5.18 12.17
N TYR A 556 1.51 -5.49 10.90
CA TYR A 556 0.29 -5.08 10.19
C TYR A 556 -0.88 -6.06 10.41
N GLY A 557 -0.72 -7.00 11.34
CA GLY A 557 -1.73 -7.99 11.71
C GLY A 557 -2.18 -8.84 10.53
N VAL A 558 -1.27 -9.16 9.59
CA VAL A 558 -1.55 -10.12 8.51
C VAL A 558 -1.58 -11.50 9.13
N ASP A 559 -2.71 -12.17 8.99
CA ASP A 559 -2.83 -13.59 9.32
C ASP A 559 -2.17 -14.40 8.20
N PHE A 560 -1.04 -15.03 8.54
CA PHE A 560 -0.29 -15.94 7.69
C PHE A 560 -0.29 -17.39 8.23
N SER A 561 -1.17 -17.73 9.18
CA SER A 561 -1.27 -19.10 9.68
C SER A 561 -1.86 -20.04 8.63
N ASP A 562 -1.67 -21.34 8.84
CA ASP A 562 -2.46 -22.35 8.13
C ASP A 562 -3.95 -22.22 8.48
N PHE A 563 -4.80 -22.67 7.55
CA PHE A 563 -6.26 -22.68 7.75
C PHE A 563 -6.65 -23.80 8.71
N SER A 564 -7.57 -23.52 9.65
CA SER A 564 -8.04 -24.52 10.62
C SER A 564 -8.82 -25.66 9.97
N GLN A 565 -8.93 -26.78 10.67
CA GLN A 565 -9.66 -27.96 10.21
C GLN A 565 -11.11 -27.61 9.82
N ASP A 566 -11.81 -26.82 10.63
CA ASP A 566 -13.17 -26.31 10.38
C ASP A 566 -13.30 -25.59 9.01
N VAL A 567 -12.25 -24.88 8.58
CA VAL A 567 -12.19 -24.20 7.28
C VAL A 567 -11.93 -25.19 6.15
N LEU A 568 -11.10 -26.21 6.38
CA LEU A 568 -10.81 -27.26 5.40
C LEU A 568 -11.99 -28.22 5.19
N GLU A 569 -12.81 -28.44 6.22
CA GLU A 569 -14.06 -29.22 6.14
C GLU A 569 -15.15 -28.50 5.34
N CYS A 570 -15.10 -27.16 5.23
CA CYS A 570 -15.95 -26.40 4.32
C CYS A 570 -15.61 -26.59 2.83
N LEU A 571 -14.50 -27.26 2.49
CA LEU A 571 -14.08 -27.50 1.10
C LEU A 571 -14.79 -28.71 0.47
N PRO A 572 -14.84 -28.82 -0.87
CA PRO A 572 -15.38 -30.02 -1.53
C PRO A 572 -14.55 -31.27 -1.22
N GLN A 573 -15.12 -32.19 -0.44
CA GLN A 573 -14.43 -33.40 0.04
C GLN A 573 -14.19 -34.45 -1.06
N SER A 574 -15.05 -34.48 -2.08
CA SER A 574 -14.90 -35.39 -3.23
C SER A 574 -13.87 -34.85 -4.22
N LEU A 575 -12.64 -35.38 -4.14
CA LEU A 575 -11.52 -35.01 -5.03
C LEU A 575 -11.13 -36.19 -5.96
N PRO A 576 -10.81 -35.95 -7.25
CA PRO A 576 -10.88 -34.66 -7.95
C PRO A 576 -12.32 -34.15 -8.10
N TRP A 577 -12.52 -32.85 -7.86
CA TRP A 577 -13.85 -32.25 -7.92
C TRP A 577 -14.31 -32.06 -9.37
N VAL A 578 -15.57 -32.39 -9.63
CA VAL A 578 -16.23 -32.28 -10.94
C VAL A 578 -17.52 -31.47 -10.77
N ILE A 579 -17.84 -30.63 -11.76
CA ILE A 579 -19.05 -29.81 -11.75
C ILE A 579 -20.30 -30.70 -11.69
N PRO A 580 -21.22 -30.51 -10.72
CA PRO A 580 -22.46 -31.27 -10.66
C PRO A 580 -23.33 -31.06 -11.92
N PRO A 581 -24.01 -32.10 -12.45
CA PRO A 581 -24.89 -31.96 -13.61
C PRO A 581 -26.01 -30.93 -13.44
N ALA A 582 -26.46 -30.67 -12.20
CA ALA A 582 -27.43 -29.61 -11.90
C ALA A 582 -26.86 -28.19 -12.17
N GLU A 583 -25.58 -27.95 -11.90
CA GLU A 583 -24.94 -26.66 -12.24
C GLU A 583 -24.76 -26.49 -13.75
N LEU A 584 -24.50 -27.59 -14.48
CA LEU A 584 -24.47 -27.57 -15.96
C LEU A 584 -25.84 -27.24 -16.56
N ALA A 585 -26.94 -27.64 -15.91
CA ALA A 585 -28.30 -27.34 -16.37
C ALA A 585 -28.79 -25.93 -16.00
N ASN A 586 -28.31 -25.36 -14.89
CA ASN A 586 -28.75 -24.07 -14.36
C ASN A 586 -27.94 -22.86 -14.89
N ARG A 587 -26.90 -23.09 -15.71
CA ARG A 587 -25.94 -22.06 -16.17
C ARG A 587 -25.88 -21.99 -17.69
N ARG A 588 -25.55 -20.81 -18.25
CA ARG A 588 -25.25 -20.69 -19.69
C ARG A 588 -23.91 -21.39 -19.96
N ASP A 589 -23.95 -22.48 -20.72
CA ASP A 589 -22.76 -23.21 -21.15
C ASP A 589 -22.03 -22.42 -22.25
N LEU A 590 -20.78 -22.08 -21.98
CA LEU A 590 -19.87 -21.34 -22.88
C LEU A 590 -18.58 -22.12 -23.14
N ARG A 591 -18.50 -23.42 -22.79
CA ARG A 591 -17.28 -24.24 -22.90
C ARG A 591 -16.78 -24.49 -24.34
N LYS A 592 -17.53 -24.03 -25.34
CA LYS A 592 -17.22 -24.11 -26.78
C LYS A 592 -16.83 -22.76 -27.40
N GLU A 593 -16.85 -21.69 -26.60
CA GLU A 593 -16.49 -20.35 -27.05
C GLU A 593 -15.00 -20.08 -26.77
N CYS A 594 -14.33 -19.35 -27.65
CA CYS A 594 -12.92 -19.01 -27.48
C CYS A 594 -12.73 -18.05 -26.31
N ILE A 595 -12.37 -18.60 -25.15
CA ILE A 595 -12.18 -17.91 -23.86
C ILE A 595 -10.76 -18.17 -23.36
N PHE A 596 -10.04 -17.14 -22.92
CA PHE A 596 -8.65 -17.25 -22.45
C PHE A 596 -8.36 -16.27 -21.30
N THR A 597 -7.30 -16.51 -20.54
CA THR A 597 -6.81 -15.58 -19.48
C THR A 597 -5.57 -14.83 -19.97
N ILE A 598 -5.31 -13.63 -19.42
CA ILE A 598 -4.09 -12.83 -19.71
C ILE A 598 -3.51 -12.31 -18.40
N ASP A 599 -2.45 -12.97 -17.93
CA ASP A 599 -1.96 -12.83 -16.55
C ASP A 599 -0.45 -12.48 -16.47
N PRO A 600 0.07 -12.14 -15.28
CA PRO A 600 1.49 -12.36 -14.99
C PRO A 600 1.87 -13.83 -15.24
N SER A 601 3.04 -14.07 -15.84
CA SER A 601 3.54 -15.43 -16.11
C SER A 601 3.56 -16.31 -14.85
N THR A 602 3.90 -15.72 -13.70
CA THR A 602 3.96 -16.33 -12.36
C THR A 602 2.61 -16.56 -11.67
N ALA A 603 1.50 -16.03 -12.20
CA ALA A 603 0.18 -16.13 -11.57
C ALA A 603 -0.35 -17.57 -11.49
N ARG A 604 -1.14 -17.85 -10.45
CA ARG A 604 -1.75 -19.17 -10.18
C ARG A 604 -3.23 -19.08 -9.85
N ASP A 605 -3.59 -17.98 -9.21
CA ASP A 605 -4.92 -17.47 -8.86
C ASP A 605 -5.50 -16.64 -10.01
N LEU A 606 -5.97 -17.33 -11.06
CA LEU A 606 -6.53 -16.70 -12.26
C LEU A 606 -8.00 -16.35 -11.99
N ASP A 607 -8.27 -15.09 -11.62
CA ASP A 607 -9.61 -14.58 -11.30
C ASP A 607 -10.51 -14.38 -12.53
N ASP A 608 -9.91 -13.95 -13.65
CA ASP A 608 -10.63 -13.44 -14.82
C ASP A 608 -10.19 -14.06 -16.16
N ALA A 609 -11.16 -14.20 -17.06
CA ALA A 609 -10.97 -14.65 -18.43
C ALA A 609 -11.79 -13.77 -19.40
N LEU A 610 -11.33 -13.67 -20.64
CA LEU A 610 -11.90 -12.83 -21.68
C LEU A 610 -12.33 -13.67 -22.90
N SER A 611 -13.35 -13.20 -23.61
CA SER A 611 -13.72 -13.65 -24.96
C SER A 611 -14.11 -12.47 -25.84
N CYS A 612 -13.96 -12.62 -27.15
CA CYS A 612 -14.27 -11.58 -28.13
C CYS A 612 -14.65 -12.22 -29.46
N LYS A 613 -15.93 -12.10 -29.83
CA LYS A 613 -16.54 -12.79 -30.97
C LYS A 613 -17.20 -11.77 -31.88
N GLN A 614 -16.75 -11.69 -33.12
CA GLN A 614 -17.37 -10.81 -34.11
C GLN A 614 -18.68 -11.42 -34.60
N LEU A 615 -19.74 -10.60 -34.69
CA LEU A 615 -21.08 -11.01 -35.06
C LEU A 615 -21.39 -10.68 -36.53
N PRO A 616 -22.34 -11.38 -37.18
CA PRO A 616 -22.65 -11.18 -38.60
C PRO A 616 -23.19 -9.79 -38.98
N ASP A 617 -23.61 -8.99 -38.00
CA ASP A 617 -24.06 -7.60 -38.18
C ASP A 617 -22.91 -6.57 -38.04
N GLY A 618 -21.66 -7.03 -37.91
CA GLY A 618 -20.47 -6.21 -37.75
C GLY A 618 -20.21 -5.74 -36.32
N THR A 619 -21.09 -6.05 -35.37
CA THR A 619 -20.87 -5.81 -33.94
C THR A 619 -20.01 -6.91 -33.30
N VAL A 620 -19.68 -6.77 -32.02
CA VAL A 620 -18.84 -7.71 -31.27
C VAL A 620 -19.54 -8.12 -29.97
N GLU A 621 -19.62 -9.43 -29.70
CA GLU A 621 -19.94 -9.98 -28.37
C GLU A 621 -18.62 -10.09 -27.58
N VAL A 622 -18.51 -9.36 -26.47
CA VAL A 622 -17.36 -9.42 -25.56
C VAL A 622 -17.80 -9.97 -24.22
N GLY A 623 -17.08 -10.97 -23.72
CA GLY A 623 -17.31 -11.58 -22.41
C GLY A 623 -16.18 -11.30 -21.43
N VAL A 624 -16.54 -10.92 -20.19
CA VAL A 624 -15.67 -10.94 -19.01
C VAL A 624 -16.21 -12.02 -18.08
N HIS A 625 -15.43 -13.08 -17.87
CA HIS A 625 -15.82 -14.27 -17.12
C HIS A 625 -14.99 -14.34 -15.83
N ILE A 626 -15.63 -14.13 -14.68
CA ILE A 626 -14.96 -14.10 -13.37
C ILE A 626 -15.21 -15.40 -12.61
N ALA A 627 -14.21 -15.93 -11.91
CA ALA A 627 -14.34 -17.13 -11.09
C ALA A 627 -15.50 -17.06 -10.09
N ASP A 628 -16.42 -18.04 -10.10
CA ASP A 628 -17.58 -18.06 -9.20
C ASP A 628 -17.22 -18.62 -7.81
N VAL A 629 -16.34 -17.90 -7.10
CA VAL A 629 -15.95 -18.19 -5.72
C VAL A 629 -17.17 -18.18 -4.78
N SER A 630 -18.23 -17.44 -5.13
CA SER A 630 -19.47 -17.36 -4.35
C SER A 630 -20.27 -18.68 -4.31
N TYR A 631 -20.00 -19.61 -5.22
CA TYR A 631 -20.52 -20.99 -5.17
C TYR A 631 -19.82 -21.84 -4.10
N PHE A 632 -18.51 -21.65 -3.92
CA PHE A 632 -17.71 -22.43 -2.96
C PHE A 632 -17.68 -21.82 -1.55
N VAL A 633 -17.65 -20.49 -1.44
CA VAL A 633 -17.59 -19.75 -0.17
C VAL A 633 -19.01 -19.34 0.23
N LEU A 634 -19.69 -20.22 0.97
CA LEU A 634 -21.09 -20.02 1.41
C LEU A 634 -21.18 -19.11 2.66
N GLU A 635 -22.13 -18.16 2.65
CA GLU A 635 -22.33 -17.16 3.71
C GLU A 635 -22.49 -17.80 5.10
N GLY A 636 -21.69 -17.33 6.07
CA GLY A 636 -21.71 -17.76 7.47
C GLY A 636 -20.85 -18.99 7.82
N THR A 637 -20.28 -19.70 6.85
CA THR A 637 -19.36 -20.83 7.09
C THR A 637 -18.04 -20.39 7.74
N ALA A 638 -17.27 -21.32 8.33
CA ALA A 638 -15.93 -21.03 8.85
C ALA A 638 -15.01 -20.47 7.75
N LEU A 639 -15.12 -20.99 6.53
CA LEU A 639 -14.42 -20.49 5.35
C LEU A 639 -14.79 -19.04 4.99
N ASP A 640 -16.08 -18.68 5.06
CA ASP A 640 -16.54 -17.29 4.87
C ASP A 640 -16.04 -16.35 5.98
N GLN A 641 -16.00 -16.84 7.23
CA GLN A 641 -15.52 -16.07 8.38
C GLN A 641 -14.01 -15.78 8.29
N VAL A 642 -13.17 -16.75 7.91
CA VAL A 642 -11.73 -16.49 7.69
C VAL A 642 -11.46 -15.66 6.43
N ALA A 643 -12.25 -15.86 5.36
CA ALA A 643 -12.16 -15.03 4.16
C ALA A 643 -12.49 -13.56 4.45
N SER A 644 -13.54 -13.31 5.25
CA SER A 644 -13.86 -11.98 5.79
C SER A 644 -12.73 -11.44 6.69
N GLY A 645 -12.21 -12.27 7.59
CA GLY A 645 -11.13 -11.90 8.51
C GLY A 645 -9.87 -11.44 7.79
N ARG A 646 -9.41 -12.20 6.77
CA ARG A 646 -8.26 -11.83 5.93
C ARG A 646 -8.58 -10.67 4.98
N ALA A 647 -9.79 -10.66 4.40
CA ALA A 647 -10.38 -9.68 3.48
C ALA A 647 -9.67 -9.45 2.12
N THR A 648 -8.37 -9.72 2.02
CA THR A 648 -7.57 -9.63 0.79
C THR A 648 -6.36 -10.57 0.89
N SER A 649 -5.93 -11.15 -0.23
CA SER A 649 -4.60 -11.78 -0.32
C SER A 649 -3.50 -10.71 -0.25
N VAL A 650 -2.30 -11.09 0.20
CA VAL A 650 -1.13 -10.20 0.33
C VAL A 650 0.05 -10.77 -0.47
N TYR A 651 0.48 -10.05 -1.50
CA TYR A 651 1.54 -10.46 -2.44
C TYR A 651 2.89 -9.87 -2.01
N LEU A 652 3.72 -10.64 -1.31
CA LEU A 652 5.11 -10.26 -1.02
C LEU A 652 5.99 -10.53 -2.25
N VAL A 653 7.24 -10.06 -2.24
CA VAL A 653 8.19 -10.27 -3.34
C VAL A 653 8.48 -11.76 -3.59
N GLN A 654 8.58 -12.57 -2.54
CA GLN A 654 8.91 -14.00 -2.63
C GLN A 654 7.72 -14.97 -2.49
N LYS A 655 6.59 -14.54 -1.90
CA LYS A 655 5.44 -15.43 -1.59
C LYS A 655 4.12 -14.67 -1.48
N VAL A 656 3.01 -15.40 -1.60
CA VAL A 656 1.65 -14.84 -1.42
C VAL A 656 1.02 -15.42 -0.16
N ILE A 657 0.45 -14.57 0.68
CA ILE A 657 -0.42 -14.97 1.79
C ILE A 657 -1.87 -14.97 1.26
N PRO A 658 -2.51 -16.14 1.09
CA PRO A 658 -3.80 -16.22 0.40
C PRO A 658 -4.99 -15.95 1.34
N MET A 659 -6.04 -15.37 0.79
CA MET A 659 -7.32 -15.15 1.47
C MET A 659 -8.10 -16.46 1.71
N LEU A 660 -7.96 -17.44 0.80
CA LEU A 660 -8.67 -18.72 0.81
C LEU A 660 -7.67 -19.89 0.77
N PRO A 661 -8.08 -21.13 1.11
CA PRO A 661 -7.23 -22.31 0.98
C PRO A 661 -6.73 -22.51 -0.46
N ARG A 662 -5.48 -22.97 -0.61
CA ARG A 662 -4.80 -23.14 -1.92
C ARG A 662 -5.59 -24.02 -2.92
N LEU A 663 -6.35 -24.99 -2.42
CA LEU A 663 -7.25 -25.82 -3.23
C LEU A 663 -8.31 -24.99 -3.99
N LEU A 664 -8.84 -23.92 -3.39
CA LEU A 664 -9.71 -22.97 -4.08
C LEU A 664 -8.90 -21.99 -4.94
N CYS A 665 -7.85 -21.39 -4.37
CA CYS A 665 -7.10 -20.33 -5.05
C CYS A 665 -6.38 -20.77 -6.32
N GLU A 666 -5.74 -21.95 -6.33
CA GLU A 666 -4.85 -22.38 -7.41
C GLU A 666 -5.49 -23.46 -8.30
N GLU A 667 -6.44 -24.24 -7.77
CA GLU A 667 -7.08 -25.33 -8.51
C GLU A 667 -8.56 -25.08 -8.85
N LEU A 668 -9.47 -25.08 -7.87
CA LEU A 668 -10.92 -25.20 -8.13
C LEU A 668 -11.57 -23.92 -8.65
N CYS A 669 -11.24 -22.75 -8.11
CA CYS A 669 -11.80 -21.47 -8.58
C CYS A 669 -10.99 -20.88 -9.74
N SER A 670 -9.67 -21.06 -9.72
CA SER A 670 -8.75 -20.55 -10.74
C SER A 670 -9.14 -21.02 -12.14
N LEU A 671 -9.21 -20.09 -13.09
CA LEU A 671 -9.64 -20.29 -14.48
C LEU A 671 -8.57 -20.94 -15.37
N ASN A 672 -7.95 -21.98 -14.81
CA ASN A 672 -6.94 -22.83 -15.43
C ASN A 672 -7.37 -23.34 -16.82
N PRO A 673 -6.46 -23.37 -17.81
CA PRO A 673 -6.78 -23.80 -19.17
C PRO A 673 -7.10 -25.29 -19.24
N MET A 674 -7.92 -25.66 -20.22
CA MET A 674 -8.37 -27.02 -20.53
C MET A 674 -9.07 -27.75 -19.37
N LYS A 675 -9.62 -26.99 -18.41
CA LYS A 675 -10.47 -27.48 -17.32
C LYS A 675 -11.81 -26.73 -17.33
N ASP A 676 -12.93 -27.45 -17.22
CA ASP A 676 -14.25 -26.84 -17.03
C ASP A 676 -14.31 -26.06 -15.70
N ARG A 677 -14.79 -24.81 -15.72
CA ARG A 677 -14.81 -23.91 -14.56
C ARG A 677 -16.12 -23.14 -14.44
N LEU A 678 -16.58 -22.98 -13.19
CA LEU A 678 -17.76 -22.18 -12.84
C LEU A 678 -17.40 -20.69 -12.81
N THR A 679 -18.14 -19.88 -13.54
CA THR A 679 -17.94 -18.43 -13.60
C THR A 679 -19.22 -17.65 -13.41
N PHE A 680 -19.05 -16.38 -13.06
CA PHE A 680 -20.06 -15.32 -13.13
C PHE A 680 -19.58 -14.39 -14.25
N SER A 681 -20.35 -14.30 -15.33
CA SER A 681 -20.00 -13.50 -16.50
C SER A 681 -20.79 -12.21 -16.60
N VAL A 682 -20.10 -11.18 -17.09
CA VAL A 682 -20.71 -10.00 -17.73
C VAL A 682 -20.43 -10.13 -19.21
N MET A 683 -21.44 -9.93 -20.06
CA MET A 683 -21.29 -10.00 -21.51
C MET A 683 -21.99 -8.79 -22.15
N TRP A 684 -21.36 -8.22 -23.17
CA TRP A 684 -21.92 -7.09 -23.90
C TRP A 684 -21.94 -7.37 -25.40
N LYS A 685 -23.01 -6.92 -26.06
CA LYS A 685 -22.97 -6.62 -27.49
C LYS A 685 -22.52 -5.18 -27.65
N MET A 686 -21.45 -4.93 -28.40
CA MET A 686 -20.88 -3.59 -28.56
C MET A 686 -20.42 -3.31 -30.00
N THR A 687 -20.26 -2.03 -30.33
CA THR A 687 -19.62 -1.62 -31.60
C THR A 687 -18.09 -1.77 -31.51
N PRO A 688 -17.35 -1.78 -32.64
CA PRO A 688 -15.88 -1.85 -32.64
C PRO A 688 -15.18 -0.68 -31.89
N GLU A 689 -15.89 0.42 -31.67
CA GLU A 689 -15.44 1.57 -30.86
C GLU A 689 -15.68 1.38 -29.36
N GLY A 690 -16.23 0.23 -28.93
CA GLY A 690 -16.51 -0.10 -27.53
C GLY A 690 -17.83 0.44 -26.99
N LYS A 691 -18.72 0.97 -27.83
CA LYS A 691 -20.04 1.43 -27.38
C LYS A 691 -20.96 0.24 -27.10
N ILE A 692 -21.37 0.06 -25.84
CA ILE A 692 -22.36 -0.95 -25.44
C ILE A 692 -23.70 -0.69 -26.15
N LEU A 693 -24.29 -1.76 -26.67
CA LEU A 693 -25.62 -1.82 -27.27
C LEU A 693 -26.58 -2.65 -26.38
N GLU A 694 -26.10 -3.80 -25.91
CA GLU A 694 -26.82 -4.72 -25.02
C GLU A 694 -25.87 -5.21 -23.92
N GLU A 695 -26.39 -5.47 -22.71
CA GLU A 695 -25.65 -5.91 -21.53
C GLU A 695 -26.36 -7.10 -20.87
N TRP A 696 -25.60 -8.13 -20.50
CA TRP A 696 -26.10 -9.35 -19.86
C TRP A 696 -25.20 -9.77 -18.69
N PHE A 697 -25.83 -10.23 -17.62
CA PHE A 697 -25.17 -10.79 -16.45
C PHE A 697 -25.72 -12.21 -16.19
N GLY A 698 -24.86 -13.15 -15.81
CA GLY A 698 -25.33 -14.46 -15.39
C GLY A 698 -24.24 -15.43 -14.97
N ARG A 699 -24.66 -16.51 -14.31
CA ARG A 699 -23.78 -17.65 -14.00
C ARG A 699 -23.61 -18.55 -15.23
N THR A 700 -22.37 -18.97 -15.43
CA THR A 700 -21.87 -19.60 -16.64
C THR A 700 -20.92 -20.75 -16.30
N VAL A 701 -20.65 -21.58 -17.31
CA VAL A 701 -19.57 -22.57 -17.27
C VAL A 701 -18.69 -22.36 -18.50
N ILE A 702 -17.38 -22.26 -18.28
CA ILE A 702 -16.39 -22.02 -19.33
C ILE A 702 -15.33 -23.12 -19.34
N CYS A 703 -14.56 -23.23 -20.41
CA CYS A 703 -13.32 -23.99 -20.45
C CYS A 703 -12.28 -23.09 -21.13
N SER A 704 -11.31 -22.58 -20.37
CA SER A 704 -10.31 -21.66 -20.91
C SER A 704 -9.42 -22.39 -21.92
N CYS A 705 -9.30 -21.88 -23.14
CA CYS A 705 -8.53 -22.51 -24.20
C CYS A 705 -7.01 -22.34 -24.01
N VAL A 706 -6.56 -21.28 -23.34
CA VAL A 706 -5.15 -21.00 -23.05
C VAL A 706 -4.98 -20.01 -21.88
N LYS A 707 -3.90 -20.16 -21.10
CA LYS A 707 -3.42 -19.13 -20.16
C LYS A 707 -2.33 -18.31 -20.84
N LEU A 708 -2.64 -17.12 -21.35
CA LEU A 708 -1.62 -16.22 -21.90
C LEU A 708 -0.89 -15.48 -20.77
N SER A 709 0.36 -15.10 -21.03
CA SER A 709 1.04 -14.09 -20.22
C SER A 709 0.81 -12.71 -20.84
N TYR A 710 1.02 -11.64 -20.07
CA TYR A 710 1.07 -10.28 -20.62
C TYR A 710 2.08 -10.13 -21.76
N ASP A 711 3.19 -10.88 -21.76
CA ASP A 711 4.18 -10.84 -22.84
C ASP A 711 3.72 -11.61 -24.09
N HIS A 712 3.01 -12.74 -23.94
CA HIS A 712 2.41 -13.45 -25.09
C HIS A 712 1.34 -12.59 -25.76
N ALA A 713 0.45 -12.00 -24.96
CA ALA A 713 -0.59 -11.09 -25.46
C ALA A 713 0.01 -9.78 -26.05
N GLN A 714 1.11 -9.28 -25.49
CA GLN A 714 1.82 -8.13 -26.06
C GLN A 714 2.44 -8.49 -27.42
N SER A 715 3.10 -9.66 -27.52
CA SER A 715 3.69 -10.13 -28.78
C SER A 715 2.64 -10.28 -29.88
N MET A 716 1.45 -10.81 -29.55
CA MET A 716 0.28 -10.86 -30.43
C MET A 716 -0.15 -9.47 -30.93
N ILE A 717 -0.19 -8.46 -30.04
CA ILE A 717 -0.54 -7.07 -30.37
C ILE A 717 0.51 -6.41 -31.27
N GLU A 718 1.80 -6.65 -31.00
CA GLU A 718 2.93 -6.07 -31.74
C GLU A 718 3.14 -6.71 -33.12
N ASN A 719 2.70 -7.96 -33.30
CA ASN A 719 2.91 -8.75 -34.51
C ASN A 719 1.58 -9.23 -35.12
N PRO A 720 0.67 -8.31 -35.54
CA PRO A 720 -0.70 -8.66 -35.95
C PRO A 720 -0.79 -9.56 -37.18
N ASN A 721 0.25 -9.60 -38.03
CA ASN A 721 0.30 -10.41 -39.25
C ASN A 721 1.18 -11.68 -39.09
N LYS A 722 1.63 -12.00 -37.88
CA LYS A 722 2.51 -13.15 -37.63
C LYS A 722 1.68 -14.39 -37.29
N VAL A 723 1.91 -15.48 -38.01
CA VAL A 723 1.45 -16.82 -37.58
C VAL A 723 2.36 -17.30 -36.46
N PHE A 724 1.80 -17.54 -35.27
CA PHE A 724 2.55 -17.96 -34.09
C PHE A 724 2.76 -19.48 -34.06
N GLY A 725 4.00 -19.90 -33.84
CA GLY A 725 4.35 -21.31 -33.69
C GLY A 725 4.02 -21.85 -32.29
N SER A 726 3.80 -23.17 -32.20
CA SER A 726 3.46 -23.87 -30.94
C SER A 726 4.57 -23.84 -29.87
N GLU A 727 5.79 -23.42 -30.23
CA GLU A 727 6.91 -23.25 -29.29
C GLU A 727 6.98 -21.84 -28.69
N GLU A 728 6.32 -20.85 -29.30
CA GLU A 728 6.30 -19.46 -28.81
C GLU A 728 5.15 -19.18 -27.84
N LEU A 729 4.19 -20.10 -27.75
CA LEU A 729 2.96 -19.94 -26.99
C LEU A 729 2.79 -21.05 -25.93
N PRO A 730 2.09 -20.77 -24.82
CA PRO A 730 1.78 -21.77 -23.81
C PRO A 730 0.72 -22.76 -24.34
N PRO A 731 0.57 -23.95 -23.74
CA PRO A 731 -0.33 -25.00 -24.25
C PRO A 731 -1.75 -24.52 -24.52
N VAL A 732 -2.20 -24.72 -25.76
CA VAL A 732 -3.51 -24.32 -26.29
C VAL A 732 -4.41 -25.54 -26.45
N SER A 733 -5.71 -25.39 -26.15
CA SER A 733 -6.74 -26.39 -26.42
C SER A 733 -6.84 -26.70 -27.92
N PRO A 734 -6.82 -27.98 -28.35
CA PRO A 734 -6.90 -28.35 -29.77
C PRO A 734 -8.27 -28.05 -30.42
N GLN A 735 -9.23 -27.51 -29.66
CA GLN A 735 -10.53 -27.07 -30.16
C GLN A 735 -10.51 -25.65 -30.74
N HIS A 736 -9.51 -24.84 -30.40
CA HIS A 736 -9.40 -23.44 -30.83
C HIS A 736 -8.06 -23.19 -31.52
N PRO A 737 -8.02 -22.76 -32.79
CA PRO A 737 -6.77 -22.44 -33.47
C PRO A 737 -6.15 -21.17 -32.89
N VAL A 738 -4.82 -21.09 -32.93
CA VAL A 738 -4.05 -19.94 -32.45
C VAL A 738 -4.51 -18.63 -33.10
N ASP A 739 -4.86 -18.66 -34.38
CA ASP A 739 -5.32 -17.51 -35.15
C ASP A 739 -6.65 -16.92 -34.61
N GLU A 740 -7.54 -17.76 -34.07
CA GLU A 740 -8.80 -17.29 -33.44
C GLU A 740 -8.50 -16.52 -32.15
N ILE A 741 -7.60 -17.06 -31.31
CA ILE A 741 -7.15 -16.43 -30.06
C ILE A 741 -6.42 -15.12 -30.36
N HIS A 742 -5.54 -15.12 -31.36
CA HIS A 742 -4.79 -13.94 -31.80
C HIS A 742 -5.73 -12.84 -32.30
N GLN A 743 -6.68 -13.17 -33.18
CA GLN A 743 -7.68 -12.19 -33.66
C GLN A 743 -8.56 -11.67 -32.52
N ALA A 744 -8.94 -12.51 -31.55
CA ALA A 744 -9.69 -12.07 -30.38
C ALA A 744 -8.87 -11.09 -29.50
N VAL A 745 -7.58 -11.36 -29.27
CA VAL A 745 -6.66 -10.44 -28.56
C VAL A 745 -6.50 -9.11 -29.32
N LEU A 746 -6.37 -9.14 -30.65
CA LEU A 746 -6.30 -7.93 -31.47
C LEU A 746 -7.59 -7.10 -31.39
N ASN A 747 -8.76 -7.75 -31.48
CA ASN A 747 -10.06 -7.09 -31.38
C ASN A 747 -10.25 -6.44 -29.99
N LEU A 748 -9.93 -7.18 -28.91
CA LEU A 748 -9.94 -6.66 -27.54
C LEU A 748 -8.99 -5.47 -27.38
N HIS A 749 -7.78 -5.51 -27.98
CA HIS A 749 -6.85 -4.39 -27.93
C HIS A 749 -7.43 -3.12 -28.59
N GLN A 750 -8.03 -3.21 -29.78
CA GLN A 750 -8.60 -2.03 -30.44
C GLN A 750 -9.78 -1.45 -29.65
N ILE A 751 -10.67 -2.31 -29.14
CA ILE A 751 -11.79 -1.89 -28.29
C ILE A 751 -11.27 -1.21 -27.00
N ALA A 752 -10.31 -1.81 -26.29
CA ALA A 752 -9.71 -1.23 -25.09
C ALA A 752 -8.97 0.09 -25.38
N LYS A 753 -8.39 0.25 -26.58
CA LYS A 753 -7.77 1.51 -27.02
C LYS A 753 -8.80 2.62 -27.19
N HIS A 754 -9.98 2.31 -27.73
CA HIS A 754 -11.11 3.25 -27.80
C HIS A 754 -11.71 3.56 -26.43
N LEU A 755 -12.02 2.54 -25.62
CA LEU A 755 -12.54 2.70 -24.25
C LEU A 755 -11.63 3.59 -23.39
N ARG A 756 -10.32 3.36 -23.42
CA ARG A 756 -9.33 4.21 -22.73
C ARG A 756 -9.36 5.65 -23.22
N LYS A 757 -9.35 5.85 -24.54
CA LYS A 757 -9.34 7.19 -25.13
C LYS A 757 -10.57 7.97 -24.68
N GLN A 758 -11.74 7.34 -24.70
CA GLN A 758 -12.97 7.95 -24.21
C GLN A 758 -12.88 8.26 -22.70
N ARG A 759 -12.45 7.30 -21.87
CA ARG A 759 -12.30 7.46 -20.41
C ARG A 759 -11.40 8.64 -20.02
N PHE A 760 -10.34 8.94 -20.80
CA PHE A 760 -9.51 10.13 -20.56
C PHE A 760 -10.10 11.43 -21.15
N ILE A 761 -10.87 11.37 -22.24
CA ILE A 761 -11.67 12.51 -22.74
C ILE A 761 -12.75 12.90 -21.73
N ASP A 762 -13.40 11.91 -21.10
CA ASP A 762 -14.36 12.09 -20.01
C ASP A 762 -13.69 12.61 -18.72
N GLY A 763 -12.36 12.69 -18.70
CA GLY A 763 -11.56 13.35 -17.67
C GLY A 763 -11.09 12.45 -16.53
N ALA A 764 -10.78 11.17 -16.78
CA ALA A 764 -10.08 10.33 -15.82
C ALA A 764 -8.63 10.83 -15.55
N LEU A 765 -8.05 10.34 -14.45
CA LEU A 765 -6.71 10.68 -13.97
C LEU A 765 -5.92 9.41 -13.68
N ARG A 766 -4.70 9.37 -14.22
CA ARG A 766 -3.70 8.33 -13.93
C ARG A 766 -2.50 8.96 -13.25
N LEU A 767 -2.16 8.45 -12.06
CA LEU A 767 -1.00 8.82 -11.24
C LEU A 767 -0.33 7.53 -10.76
N ASP A 768 0.17 6.74 -11.71
CA ASP A 768 0.99 5.58 -11.38
C ASP A 768 2.39 6.03 -11.01
N GLN A 769 2.94 5.45 -9.95
CA GLN A 769 4.34 5.61 -9.57
C GLN A 769 5.14 4.39 -10.07
N LEU A 770 6.43 4.58 -10.33
CA LEU A 770 7.36 3.50 -10.64
C LEU A 770 7.27 2.37 -9.59
N LYS A 771 7.21 1.12 -10.04
CA LYS A 771 7.15 -0.08 -9.18
C LYS A 771 8.33 -0.97 -9.48
N LEU A 772 9.07 -1.36 -8.44
CA LEU A 772 10.12 -2.38 -8.56
C LEU A 772 9.50 -3.78 -8.68
N SER A 773 10.08 -4.55 -9.60
CA SER A 773 9.99 -6.00 -9.69
C SER A 773 11.38 -6.60 -9.46
N PHE A 774 11.44 -7.82 -8.93
CA PHE A 774 12.69 -8.49 -8.57
C PHE A 774 12.86 -9.80 -9.34
N THR A 775 14.10 -10.10 -9.71
CA THR A 775 14.54 -11.42 -10.17
C THR A 775 15.18 -12.11 -8.97
N LEU A 776 14.52 -13.13 -8.43
CA LEU A 776 15.03 -13.90 -7.29
C LEU A 776 15.80 -15.13 -7.77
N ASP A 777 16.87 -15.45 -7.05
CA ASP A 777 17.54 -16.74 -7.15
C ASP A 777 16.61 -17.86 -6.65
N LYS A 778 16.58 -19.00 -7.37
CA LYS A 778 15.62 -20.08 -7.10
C LYS A 778 16.00 -20.98 -5.92
N GLU A 779 17.28 -20.99 -5.52
CA GLU A 779 17.78 -21.89 -4.46
C GLU A 779 17.93 -21.16 -3.13
N SER A 780 18.44 -19.93 -3.16
CA SER A 780 18.67 -19.08 -1.98
C SER A 780 17.55 -18.08 -1.70
N GLY A 781 16.68 -17.78 -2.68
CA GLY A 781 15.64 -16.74 -2.56
C GLY A 781 16.15 -15.30 -2.61
N MET A 782 17.46 -15.08 -2.74
CA MET A 782 18.09 -13.76 -2.74
C MET A 782 17.80 -12.98 -4.03
N PRO A 783 17.67 -11.64 -3.99
CA PRO A 783 17.49 -10.83 -5.19
C PRO A 783 18.78 -10.78 -6.03
N GLN A 784 18.76 -11.37 -7.23
CA GLN A 784 19.84 -11.27 -8.22
C GLN A 784 19.76 -9.95 -9.03
N GLY A 785 18.59 -9.32 -9.07
CA GLY A 785 18.34 -8.11 -9.86
C GLY A 785 17.00 -7.48 -9.52
N CYS A 786 16.84 -6.19 -9.83
CA CYS A 786 15.56 -5.51 -9.83
C CYS A 786 15.39 -4.63 -11.08
N TYR A 787 14.15 -4.36 -11.46
CA TYR A 787 13.78 -3.57 -12.63
C TYR A 787 12.44 -2.88 -12.44
N ILE A 788 12.16 -1.81 -13.18
CA ILE A 788 10.86 -1.13 -13.17
C ILE A 788 9.84 -1.97 -13.95
N TYR A 789 8.70 -2.26 -13.34
CA TYR A 789 7.59 -2.96 -14.00
C TYR A 789 7.01 -2.15 -15.17
N GLN A 790 7.15 -2.65 -16.39
CA GLN A 790 6.64 -2.00 -17.60
C GLN A 790 5.14 -2.26 -17.78
N TYR A 791 4.33 -1.20 -17.84
CA TYR A 791 2.88 -1.30 -18.04
C TYR A 791 2.52 -1.20 -19.54
N ARG A 792 2.44 -2.37 -20.19
CA ARG A 792 2.33 -2.52 -21.65
C ARG A 792 0.88 -2.56 -22.15
N ASP A 793 0.69 -2.66 -23.46
CA ASP A 793 -0.64 -2.60 -24.09
C ASP A 793 -1.52 -3.82 -23.79
N SER A 794 -0.93 -4.96 -23.42
CA SER A 794 -1.64 -6.12 -22.88
C SER A 794 -2.17 -5.93 -21.44
N ASN A 795 -1.42 -5.26 -20.56
CA ASN A 795 -1.94 -4.86 -19.23
C ASN A 795 -3.13 -3.91 -19.39
N LYS A 796 -2.95 -2.93 -20.26
CA LYS A 796 -3.94 -1.96 -20.71
C LYS A 796 -5.18 -2.62 -21.34
N LEU A 797 -5.05 -3.72 -22.08
CA LEU A 797 -6.20 -4.46 -22.62
C LEU A 797 -7.11 -4.93 -21.48
N VAL A 798 -6.54 -5.65 -20.50
CA VAL A 798 -7.28 -6.16 -19.35
C VAL A 798 -7.85 -5.03 -18.48
N GLU A 799 -7.11 -3.93 -18.30
CA GLU A 799 -7.54 -2.75 -17.50
C GLU A 799 -8.95 -2.27 -17.86
N GLU A 800 -9.23 -2.01 -19.14
CA GLU A 800 -10.51 -1.39 -19.54
C GLU A 800 -11.69 -2.35 -19.39
N PHE A 801 -11.55 -3.64 -19.73
CA PHE A 801 -12.63 -4.61 -19.58
C PHE A 801 -12.92 -4.94 -18.11
N MET A 802 -11.88 -4.97 -17.26
CA MET A 802 -12.09 -5.08 -15.82
C MET A 802 -12.76 -3.82 -15.25
N LEU A 803 -12.38 -2.62 -15.68
CA LEU A 803 -13.10 -1.40 -15.31
C LEU A 803 -14.57 -1.45 -15.76
N LEU A 804 -14.83 -1.86 -17.00
CA LEU A 804 -16.18 -1.96 -17.57
C LEU A 804 -17.06 -2.94 -16.78
N ALA A 805 -16.57 -4.14 -16.46
CA ALA A 805 -17.28 -5.11 -15.64
C ALA A 805 -17.56 -4.58 -14.22
N ASN A 806 -16.57 -3.93 -13.60
CA ASN A 806 -16.73 -3.32 -12.27
C ASN A 806 -17.76 -2.17 -12.24
N MET A 807 -17.86 -1.38 -13.32
CA MET A 807 -18.88 -0.33 -13.46
C MET A 807 -20.27 -0.90 -13.72
N ALA A 808 -20.42 -1.82 -14.68
CA ALA A 808 -21.67 -2.50 -15.01
C ALA A 808 -22.29 -3.17 -13.77
N VAL A 809 -21.49 -3.93 -13.04
CA VAL A 809 -21.94 -4.60 -11.80
C VAL A 809 -22.28 -3.58 -10.71
N ALA A 810 -21.51 -2.48 -10.55
CA ALA A 810 -21.84 -1.42 -9.59
C ALA A 810 -23.22 -0.80 -9.86
N HIS A 811 -23.54 -0.48 -11.12
CA HIS A 811 -24.86 0.00 -11.51
C HIS A 811 -25.96 -1.03 -11.24
N GLN A 812 -25.75 -2.31 -11.59
CA GLN A 812 -26.75 -3.37 -11.43
C GLN A 812 -27.05 -3.70 -9.95
N ILE A 813 -26.03 -3.77 -9.08
CA ILE A 813 -26.27 -4.00 -7.65
C ILE A 813 -26.87 -2.77 -6.96
N TYR A 814 -26.49 -1.54 -7.36
CA TYR A 814 -27.06 -0.31 -6.79
C TYR A 814 -28.53 -0.15 -7.17
N ARG A 815 -28.87 -0.34 -8.44
CA ARG A 815 -30.26 -0.30 -8.95
C ARG A 815 -31.17 -1.30 -8.22
N SER A 816 -30.64 -2.45 -7.84
CA SER A 816 -31.40 -3.54 -7.22
C SER A 816 -31.49 -3.42 -5.69
N PHE A 817 -30.41 -2.94 -5.05
CA PHE A 817 -30.28 -2.89 -3.59
C PHE A 817 -29.65 -1.56 -3.13
N PRO A 818 -30.27 -0.39 -3.36
CA PRO A 818 -29.65 0.92 -3.12
C PRO A 818 -29.28 1.17 -1.64
N GLN A 819 -29.90 0.43 -0.70
CA GLN A 819 -29.58 0.51 0.73
C GLN A 819 -28.52 -0.50 1.21
N LEU A 820 -28.11 -1.48 0.38
CA LEU A 820 -27.17 -2.56 0.76
C LEU A 820 -26.00 -2.74 -0.23
N ALA A 821 -25.99 -2.04 -1.37
CA ALA A 821 -24.94 -2.14 -2.37
C ALA A 821 -23.57 -1.80 -1.77
N LEU A 822 -22.64 -2.75 -1.87
CA LEU A 822 -21.23 -2.54 -1.55
C LEU A 822 -20.56 -1.87 -2.75
N LEU A 823 -20.18 -0.61 -2.59
CA LEU A 823 -19.58 0.24 -3.63
C LEU A 823 -18.18 0.70 -3.22
N ARG A 824 -17.44 1.29 -4.15
CA ARG A 824 -16.07 1.80 -3.93
C ARG A 824 -15.90 3.21 -4.49
N ARG A 825 -15.93 4.21 -3.61
CA ARG A 825 -15.75 5.64 -3.93
C ARG A 825 -14.29 6.07 -3.82
N HIS A 826 -13.95 7.21 -4.41
CA HIS A 826 -12.64 7.86 -4.25
C HIS A 826 -12.87 9.36 -4.05
N PRO A 827 -12.70 9.89 -2.83
CA PRO A 827 -12.84 11.32 -2.55
C PRO A 827 -11.86 12.19 -3.36
N PRO A 828 -12.13 13.49 -3.54
CA PRO A 828 -11.17 14.42 -4.11
C PRO A 828 -9.93 14.60 -3.21
N PRO A 829 -8.85 15.23 -3.72
CA PRO A 829 -7.63 15.49 -2.94
C PRO A 829 -7.88 16.46 -1.78
N GLN A 830 -7.00 16.41 -0.77
CA GLN A 830 -7.01 17.35 0.35
C GLN A 830 -6.69 18.78 -0.14
N THR A 831 -7.71 19.64 -0.16
CA THR A 831 -7.67 20.97 -0.79
C THR A 831 -6.49 21.82 -0.34
N LYS A 832 -6.16 21.85 0.97
CA LYS A 832 -5.01 22.62 1.45
C LYS A 832 -3.69 22.08 0.90
N MET A 833 -3.45 20.77 0.98
CA MET A 833 -2.22 20.15 0.46
C MET A 833 -2.07 20.34 -1.06
N LEU A 834 -3.19 20.36 -1.79
CA LEU A 834 -3.19 20.64 -3.23
C LEU A 834 -2.85 22.12 -3.50
N ASN A 835 -3.48 23.06 -2.79
CA ASN A 835 -3.21 24.50 -2.91
C ASN A 835 -1.76 24.86 -2.53
N ASP A 836 -1.21 24.24 -1.48
CA ASP A 836 0.20 24.40 -1.09
C ASP A 836 1.14 23.94 -2.22
N LEU A 837 0.81 22.82 -2.89
CA LEU A 837 1.58 22.26 -4.00
C LEU A 837 1.42 23.08 -5.30
N MET A 838 0.26 23.66 -5.56
CA MET A 838 0.02 24.54 -6.71
C MET A 838 0.86 25.81 -6.65
N GLU A 839 0.89 26.50 -5.49
CA GLU A 839 1.74 27.69 -5.32
C GLU A 839 3.22 27.30 -5.49
N PHE A 840 3.66 26.15 -4.97
CA PHE A 840 5.00 25.61 -5.23
C PHE A 840 5.27 25.38 -6.74
N CYS A 841 4.34 24.77 -7.49
CA CYS A 841 4.49 24.58 -8.93
C CYS A 841 4.56 25.93 -9.68
N HIS A 842 3.71 26.89 -9.34
CA HIS A 842 3.74 28.25 -9.89
C HIS A 842 5.06 28.96 -9.58
N GLN A 843 5.61 28.81 -8.37
CA GLN A 843 6.94 29.32 -7.99
C GLN A 843 8.09 28.70 -8.80
N MET A 844 7.94 27.44 -9.24
CA MET A 844 8.90 26.80 -10.14
C MET A 844 8.76 27.25 -11.61
N GLY A 845 7.65 27.89 -11.97
CA GLY A 845 7.30 28.24 -13.36
C GLY A 845 6.48 27.17 -14.08
N LEU A 846 5.68 26.38 -13.35
CA LEU A 846 4.84 25.31 -13.87
C LEU A 846 3.35 25.65 -13.69
N GLU A 847 2.69 26.05 -14.77
CA GLU A 847 1.25 26.34 -14.82
C GLU A 847 0.43 25.03 -14.94
N ILE A 848 0.11 24.41 -13.81
CA ILE A 848 -0.66 23.16 -13.73
C ILE A 848 -2.12 23.47 -13.40
N ASP A 849 -3.05 23.12 -14.28
CA ASP A 849 -4.48 23.12 -13.97
C ASP A 849 -4.84 21.87 -13.14
N PHE A 850 -5.63 22.07 -12.11
CA PHE A 850 -6.05 21.09 -11.11
C PHE A 850 -7.57 21.14 -10.87
N SER A 851 -8.29 21.95 -11.65
CA SER A 851 -9.74 22.19 -11.55
C SER A 851 -10.60 20.92 -11.59
N SER A 852 -10.06 19.85 -12.16
CA SER A 852 -10.64 18.52 -12.20
C SER A 852 -9.55 17.44 -12.26
N ALA A 853 -9.95 16.17 -12.08
CA ALA A 853 -9.08 15.02 -12.31
C ALA A 853 -8.50 15.02 -13.75
N GLY A 854 -9.35 15.31 -14.75
CA GLY A 854 -8.97 15.30 -16.16
C GLY A 854 -8.03 16.44 -16.55
N THR A 855 -8.24 17.65 -16.02
CA THR A 855 -7.34 18.78 -16.29
C THR A 855 -5.98 18.59 -15.64
N LEU A 856 -5.91 18.03 -14.43
CA LEU A 856 -4.64 17.61 -13.82
C LEU A 856 -3.92 16.54 -14.67
N HIS A 857 -4.65 15.55 -15.18
CA HIS A 857 -4.07 14.53 -16.06
C HIS A 857 -3.58 15.12 -17.39
N LYS A 858 -4.29 16.11 -17.93
CA LYS A 858 -3.93 16.83 -19.14
C LYS A 858 -2.64 17.64 -18.94
N SER A 859 -2.57 18.49 -17.91
CA SER A 859 -1.36 19.24 -17.57
C SER A 859 -0.14 18.35 -17.36
N LEU A 860 -0.27 17.24 -16.61
CA LEU A 860 0.84 16.31 -16.36
C LEU A 860 1.34 15.53 -17.60
N ASN A 861 0.63 15.59 -18.73
CA ASN A 861 1.04 14.94 -19.99
C ASN A 861 1.37 15.93 -21.12
N GLU A 862 0.71 17.08 -21.20
CA GLU A 862 0.87 18.04 -22.31
C GLU A 862 1.95 19.11 -22.05
N MET A 863 2.33 19.35 -20.79
CA MET A 863 3.30 20.41 -20.45
C MET A 863 4.77 20.05 -20.73
N PHE A 864 5.07 18.79 -21.08
CA PHE A 864 6.42 18.25 -21.03
C PHE A 864 6.81 17.59 -22.36
N GLY A 865 8.06 17.82 -22.78
CA GLY A 865 8.63 17.27 -24.01
C GLY A 865 8.92 15.76 -23.93
N ALA A 866 9.53 15.23 -24.98
CA ALA A 866 9.90 13.81 -25.11
C ALA A 866 11.41 13.56 -24.84
N ASP A 867 11.98 14.31 -23.89
CA ASP A 867 13.36 14.13 -23.42
C ASP A 867 13.40 13.52 -22.00
N SER A 868 14.54 12.93 -21.62
CA SER A 868 14.67 12.24 -20.32
C SER A 868 14.48 13.17 -19.13
N TYR A 869 14.77 14.46 -19.28
CA TYR A 869 14.53 15.47 -18.25
C TYR A 869 13.03 15.71 -18.04
N ALA A 870 12.27 15.81 -19.13
CA ALA A 870 10.82 15.94 -19.12
C ALA A 870 10.13 14.70 -18.52
N GLU A 871 10.60 13.49 -18.85
CA GLU A 871 10.12 12.23 -18.24
C GLU A 871 10.44 12.18 -16.73
N ALA A 872 11.68 12.47 -16.33
CA ALA A 872 12.09 12.51 -14.93
C ALA A 872 11.27 13.52 -14.10
N ARG A 873 11.02 14.72 -14.67
CA ARG A 873 10.18 15.76 -14.04
C ARG A 873 8.73 15.32 -13.93
N LYS A 874 8.20 14.61 -14.92
CA LYS A 874 6.85 14.02 -14.87
C LYS A 874 6.73 12.98 -13.77
N GLU A 875 7.74 12.14 -13.54
CA GLU A 875 7.73 11.17 -12.43
C GLU A 875 7.78 11.86 -11.06
N VAL A 876 8.65 12.88 -10.89
CA VAL A 876 8.70 13.68 -9.66
C VAL A 876 7.35 14.37 -9.38
N LEU A 877 6.75 15.01 -10.39
CA LEU A 877 5.45 15.66 -10.26
C LEU A 877 4.33 14.65 -9.99
N THR A 878 4.32 13.50 -10.67
CA THR A 878 3.34 12.42 -10.42
C THR A 878 3.41 11.93 -8.98
N ASN A 879 4.61 11.81 -8.42
CA ASN A 879 4.79 11.50 -7.01
C ASN A 879 4.29 12.63 -6.09
N MET A 880 4.65 13.89 -6.37
CA MET A 880 4.17 15.06 -5.61
C MET A 880 2.63 15.14 -5.59
N PHE A 881 1.98 15.09 -6.75
CA PHE A 881 0.51 15.13 -6.87
C PHE A 881 -0.19 13.88 -6.35
N SER A 882 0.52 12.78 -6.10
CA SER A 882 -0.02 11.64 -5.35
C SER A 882 -0.19 11.94 -3.85
N ARG A 883 0.55 12.89 -3.27
CA ARG A 883 0.54 13.16 -1.82
C ARG A 883 -0.74 13.81 -1.29
N PRO A 884 -1.41 14.74 -2.01
CA PRO A 884 -2.73 15.26 -1.61
C PRO A 884 -3.89 14.29 -1.83
N MET A 885 -3.73 13.25 -2.65
CA MET A 885 -4.81 12.30 -3.00
C MET A 885 -5.29 11.55 -1.76
N GLN A 886 -6.61 11.32 -1.67
CA GLN A 886 -7.19 10.49 -0.61
C GLN A 886 -7.22 9.03 -1.05
N MET A 887 -7.36 8.11 -0.08
CA MET A 887 -7.51 6.70 -0.40
C MET A 887 -8.93 6.42 -0.92
N ALA A 888 -9.04 5.57 -1.95
CA ALA A 888 -10.34 5.02 -2.36
C ALA A 888 -10.87 4.03 -1.31
N LEU A 889 -12.17 4.12 -1.00
CA LEU A 889 -12.83 3.44 0.12
C LEU A 889 -14.02 2.61 -0.37
N TYR A 890 -14.13 1.38 0.13
CA TYR A 890 -15.38 0.63 0.12
C TYR A 890 -16.38 1.29 1.07
N PHE A 891 -17.67 1.22 0.76
CA PHE A 891 -18.76 1.70 1.62
C PHE A 891 -20.08 0.99 1.27
N CYS A 892 -21.02 0.99 2.21
CA CYS A 892 -22.40 0.58 1.99
C CYS A 892 -23.23 1.80 1.54
N ALA A 893 -23.86 1.72 0.37
CA ALA A 893 -24.63 2.82 -0.20
C ALA A 893 -25.70 3.38 0.77
N GLY A 894 -26.44 2.52 1.48
CA GLY A 894 -27.46 2.96 2.45
C GLY A 894 -26.94 3.67 3.71
N VAL A 895 -25.63 3.78 3.94
CA VAL A 895 -25.05 4.50 5.09
C VAL A 895 -24.54 5.89 4.71
N LEU A 896 -24.34 6.16 3.41
CA LEU A 896 -23.92 7.45 2.90
C LEU A 896 -25.10 8.09 2.17
N GLU A 897 -25.76 9.08 2.78
CA GLU A 897 -27.03 9.63 2.25
C GLU A 897 -26.85 10.56 1.04
N ASP A 898 -25.64 11.10 0.83
CA ASP A 898 -25.30 11.98 -0.29
C ASP A 898 -24.66 11.17 -1.44
N GLU A 899 -25.44 10.92 -2.49
CA GLU A 899 -24.99 10.22 -3.70
C GLU A 899 -23.82 10.92 -4.43
N THR A 900 -23.66 12.23 -4.28
CA THR A 900 -22.54 12.95 -4.93
C THR A 900 -21.17 12.48 -4.40
N LEU A 901 -21.13 11.97 -3.17
CA LEU A 901 -19.94 11.45 -2.51
C LEU A 901 -19.57 10.02 -2.93
N PHE A 902 -20.41 9.34 -3.73
CA PHE A 902 -20.18 7.97 -4.22
C PHE A 902 -19.15 7.95 -5.38
N ARG A 903 -19.03 9.08 -6.06
CA ARG A 903 -18.15 9.34 -7.21
C ARG A 903 -16.71 8.90 -6.95
N HIS A 904 -16.07 8.35 -7.98
CA HIS A 904 -14.67 7.92 -7.92
C HIS A 904 -13.76 8.93 -8.63
N TYR A 905 -13.23 9.92 -7.89
CA TYR A 905 -12.46 11.07 -8.40
C TYR A 905 -11.52 10.74 -9.56
N ALA A 906 -10.54 9.85 -9.36
CA ALA A 906 -9.55 9.55 -10.39
C ALA A 906 -10.06 8.72 -11.60
N LEU A 907 -11.22 8.06 -11.49
CA LEU A 907 -11.84 7.41 -12.65
C LEU A 907 -12.88 8.32 -13.34
N ASN A 908 -13.30 9.39 -12.68
CA ASN A 908 -14.34 10.33 -13.12
C ASN A 908 -15.73 9.67 -13.35
N VAL A 909 -16.04 8.60 -12.62
CA VAL A 909 -17.32 7.85 -12.74
C VAL A 909 -18.20 8.01 -11.50
N PRO A 910 -19.54 8.00 -11.63
CA PRO A 910 -20.47 8.20 -10.51
C PRO A 910 -20.56 6.98 -9.58
N LEU A 911 -20.56 5.76 -10.14
CA LEU A 911 -20.61 4.50 -9.41
C LEU A 911 -19.44 3.60 -9.82
N TYR A 912 -18.87 2.90 -8.86
CA TYR A 912 -17.81 1.91 -9.06
C TYR A 912 -17.83 0.90 -7.90
N THR A 913 -17.34 -0.31 -8.13
CA THR A 913 -17.14 -1.33 -7.08
C THR A 913 -16.00 -2.28 -7.46
N HIS A 914 -15.78 -3.34 -6.69
CA HIS A 914 -14.95 -4.46 -7.09
C HIS A 914 -15.76 -5.76 -7.17
N PHE A 915 -15.68 -6.42 -8.32
CA PHE A 915 -16.35 -7.67 -8.70
C PHE A 915 -15.35 -8.67 -9.32
N THR A 916 -14.32 -8.16 -10.01
CA THR A 916 -13.47 -8.94 -10.92
C THR A 916 -12.31 -9.69 -10.26
N SER A 917 -12.25 -9.82 -8.93
CA SER A 917 -11.17 -10.60 -8.27
C SER A 917 -11.55 -11.29 -6.95
N PRO A 918 -12.56 -12.17 -6.94
CA PRO A 918 -13.09 -12.79 -5.72
C PRO A 918 -12.19 -13.87 -5.11
N ILE A 919 -11.18 -14.41 -5.81
CA ILE A 919 -10.22 -15.37 -5.22
C ILE A 919 -9.35 -14.66 -4.17
N ARG A 920 -9.09 -13.37 -4.36
CA ARG A 920 -8.13 -12.56 -3.59
C ARG A 920 -8.70 -11.32 -2.93
N ARG A 921 -10.01 -11.04 -3.05
CA ARG A 921 -10.71 -9.91 -2.39
C ARG A 921 -12.09 -10.33 -1.88
N PHE A 922 -12.37 -10.11 -0.60
CA PHE A 922 -13.66 -10.48 0.01
C PHE A 922 -14.81 -9.54 -0.39
N ALA A 923 -14.49 -8.27 -0.69
CA ALA A 923 -15.47 -7.30 -1.20
C ALA A 923 -16.16 -7.82 -2.47
N ASP A 924 -15.39 -8.43 -3.37
CA ASP A 924 -15.87 -9.05 -4.60
C ASP A 924 -16.79 -10.24 -4.32
N ILE A 925 -16.50 -11.09 -3.32
CA ILE A 925 -17.39 -12.20 -2.93
C ILE A 925 -18.76 -11.66 -2.47
N LEU A 926 -18.79 -10.54 -1.74
CA LEU A 926 -20.04 -9.88 -1.32
C LEU A 926 -20.79 -9.29 -2.53
N VAL A 927 -20.06 -8.70 -3.48
CA VAL A 927 -20.63 -8.18 -4.73
C VAL A 927 -21.17 -9.31 -5.62
N HIS A 928 -20.51 -10.47 -5.69
CA HIS A 928 -21.03 -11.68 -6.34
C HIS A 928 -22.33 -12.17 -5.68
N ARG A 929 -22.40 -12.17 -4.34
CA ARG A 929 -23.64 -12.50 -3.60
C ARG A 929 -24.77 -11.52 -3.92
N LEU A 930 -24.48 -10.21 -3.93
CA LEU A 930 -25.45 -9.18 -4.30
C LEU A 930 -25.90 -9.29 -5.77
N LEU A 931 -25.00 -9.57 -6.70
CA LEU A 931 -25.32 -9.75 -8.12
C LEU A 931 -26.13 -11.03 -8.35
N SER A 932 -25.80 -12.12 -7.65
CA SER A 932 -26.59 -13.37 -7.71
C SER A 932 -28.02 -13.18 -7.17
N ALA A 933 -28.18 -12.34 -6.14
CA ALA A 933 -29.49 -11.96 -5.61
C ALA A 933 -30.27 -11.00 -6.53
N SER A 934 -29.62 -10.08 -7.24
CA SER A 934 -30.33 -9.16 -8.16
C SER A 934 -30.84 -9.85 -9.42
N LEU A 935 -30.19 -10.93 -9.84
CA LEU A 935 -30.64 -11.82 -10.91
C LEU A 935 -31.65 -12.89 -10.43
N GLY A 936 -32.12 -12.81 -9.17
CA GLY A 936 -33.04 -13.79 -8.57
C GLY A 936 -32.48 -15.22 -8.42
N SER A 937 -31.21 -15.44 -8.73
CA SER A 937 -30.55 -16.75 -8.72
C SER A 937 -30.11 -17.19 -7.31
N ALA A 938 -30.15 -16.28 -6.34
CA ALA A 938 -29.90 -16.53 -4.93
C ALA A 938 -30.93 -15.82 -4.05
N ARG A 939 -31.02 -16.23 -2.78
CA ARG A 939 -31.82 -15.52 -1.78
C ARG A 939 -31.23 -14.13 -1.51
N PRO A 940 -32.05 -13.09 -1.22
CA PRO A 940 -31.55 -11.78 -0.82
C PRO A 940 -30.58 -11.87 0.36
N VAL A 941 -29.47 -11.13 0.27
CA VAL A 941 -28.44 -11.03 1.32
C VAL A 941 -29.07 -10.56 2.62
N ARG A 942 -28.81 -11.28 3.72
CA ARG A 942 -29.50 -11.08 5.02
C ARG A 942 -28.89 -9.98 5.88
N MET A 943 -27.76 -9.41 5.47
CA MET A 943 -27.04 -8.37 6.20
C MET A 943 -27.84 -7.07 6.27
N ARG A 944 -27.78 -6.39 7.42
CA ARG A 944 -28.24 -4.99 7.56
C ARG A 944 -27.15 -4.04 7.03
N LYS A 945 -27.54 -2.83 6.64
CA LYS A 945 -26.61 -1.83 6.07
C LYS A 945 -25.45 -1.49 7.00
N GLU A 946 -25.65 -1.51 8.32
CA GLU A 946 -24.60 -1.29 9.32
C GLU A 946 -23.60 -2.45 9.38
N ALA A 947 -24.02 -3.68 9.04
CA ALA A 947 -23.12 -4.83 8.94
C ALA A 947 -22.31 -4.80 7.63
N VAL A 948 -22.94 -4.41 6.52
CA VAL A 948 -22.25 -4.19 5.24
C VAL A 948 -21.22 -3.07 5.36
N GLN A 949 -21.53 -1.97 6.07
CA GLN A 949 -20.57 -0.90 6.32
C GLN A 949 -19.39 -1.38 7.19
N LYS A 950 -19.62 -2.08 8.31
CA LYS A 950 -18.53 -2.64 9.12
C LYS A 950 -17.61 -3.56 8.31
N GLN A 951 -18.20 -4.35 7.40
CA GLN A 951 -17.45 -5.22 6.51
C GLN A 951 -16.64 -4.41 5.47
N ALA A 952 -17.20 -3.31 4.94
CA ALA A 952 -16.50 -2.37 4.07
C ALA A 952 -15.33 -1.66 4.79
N ASP A 953 -15.53 -1.23 6.04
CA ASP A 953 -14.52 -0.61 6.89
C ASP A 953 -13.36 -1.57 7.16
N HIS A 954 -13.66 -2.83 7.54
CA HIS A 954 -12.65 -3.88 7.68
C HIS A 954 -11.93 -4.14 6.35
N CYS A 955 -12.64 -4.27 5.23
CA CYS A 955 -12.01 -4.41 3.91
C CYS A 955 -11.13 -3.20 3.53
N ASN A 956 -11.42 -1.99 4.03
CA ASN A 956 -10.54 -0.82 3.87
C ASN A 956 -9.28 -0.94 4.73
N ASP A 957 -9.42 -1.22 6.03
CA ASP A 957 -8.30 -1.40 6.97
C ASP A 957 -7.33 -2.49 6.46
N ARG A 958 -7.87 -3.65 6.09
CA ARG A 958 -7.09 -4.79 5.58
C ARG A 958 -6.45 -4.48 4.23
N LYS A 959 -7.11 -3.70 3.34
CA LYS A 959 -6.50 -3.28 2.07
C LYS A 959 -5.37 -2.26 2.29
N MET A 960 -5.48 -1.38 3.28
CA MET A 960 -4.43 -0.44 3.66
C MET A 960 -3.22 -1.16 4.27
N ALA A 961 -3.46 -2.07 5.22
CA ALA A 961 -2.42 -2.93 5.80
C ALA A 961 -1.71 -3.75 4.72
N SER A 962 -2.46 -4.41 3.83
CA SER A 962 -1.93 -5.14 2.68
C SER A 962 -1.05 -4.27 1.77
N LYS A 963 -1.43 -3.01 1.49
CA LYS A 963 -0.60 -2.11 0.66
C LYS A 963 0.73 -1.78 1.36
N ARG A 964 0.70 -1.49 2.67
CA ARG A 964 1.94 -1.19 3.42
C ARG A 964 2.88 -2.39 3.52
N VAL A 965 2.35 -3.59 3.70
CA VAL A 965 3.15 -4.84 3.69
C VAL A 965 3.77 -5.11 2.32
N GLN A 966 3.07 -4.78 1.22
CA GLN A 966 3.61 -4.87 -0.14
C GLN A 966 4.74 -3.88 -0.39
N GLU A 967 4.58 -2.63 0.04
CA GLU A 967 5.63 -1.60 -0.02
C GLU A 967 6.86 -2.00 0.80
N LEU A 968 6.69 -2.37 2.07
CA LEU A 968 7.78 -2.79 2.96
C LEU A 968 8.48 -4.06 2.48
N SER A 969 7.77 -4.98 1.82
CA SER A 969 8.39 -6.15 1.19
C SER A 969 9.28 -5.78 0.01
N ALA A 970 8.90 -4.79 -0.80
CA ALA A 970 9.77 -4.26 -1.85
C ALA A 970 10.99 -3.52 -1.27
N ASP A 971 10.79 -2.70 -0.23
CA ASP A 971 11.87 -1.97 0.45
C ASP A 971 12.89 -2.94 1.09
N LEU A 972 12.44 -4.02 1.74
CA LEU A 972 13.26 -5.10 2.30
C LEU A 972 14.17 -5.74 1.23
N PHE A 973 13.57 -6.18 0.12
CA PHE A 973 14.32 -6.84 -0.95
C PHE A 973 15.26 -5.86 -1.69
N PHE A 974 14.89 -4.58 -1.80
CA PHE A 974 15.75 -3.57 -2.39
C PHE A 974 16.95 -3.21 -1.50
N ALA A 975 16.75 -3.08 -0.18
CA ALA A 975 17.84 -2.85 0.76
C ALA A 975 18.85 -4.02 0.79
N ILE A 976 18.36 -5.26 0.71
CA ILE A 976 19.22 -6.44 0.57
C ILE A 976 19.93 -6.44 -0.80
N PHE A 977 19.25 -6.10 -1.89
CA PHE A 977 19.88 -5.99 -3.22
C PHE A 977 21.03 -4.97 -3.26
N VAL A 978 20.86 -3.78 -2.64
CA VAL A 978 21.94 -2.78 -2.49
C VAL A 978 23.11 -3.32 -1.64
N ARG A 979 22.84 -4.15 -0.63
CA ARG A 979 23.87 -4.78 0.22
C ARG A 979 24.69 -5.82 -0.55
N GLU A 980 24.04 -6.73 -1.27
CA GLU A 980 24.72 -7.83 -1.97
C GLU A 980 25.42 -7.38 -3.26
N CYS A 981 24.85 -6.43 -4.01
CA CYS A 981 25.46 -5.92 -5.26
C CYS A 981 26.47 -4.79 -5.05
N GLY A 982 26.49 -4.16 -3.87
CA GLY A 982 27.35 -3.02 -3.58
C GLY A 982 26.85 -1.71 -4.22
N PRO A 983 27.74 -0.72 -4.44
CA PRO A 983 27.33 0.62 -4.86
C PRO A 983 26.57 0.66 -6.19
N LEU A 984 25.32 1.14 -6.18
CA LEU A 984 24.47 1.24 -7.38
C LEU A 984 24.38 2.68 -7.89
N GLU A 985 24.86 2.92 -9.12
CA GLU A 985 24.73 4.23 -9.78
C GLU A 985 23.39 4.40 -10.51
N SER A 986 22.77 5.57 -10.35
CA SER A 986 21.56 5.98 -11.07
C SER A 986 21.52 7.50 -11.24
N GLU A 987 20.86 7.95 -12.30
CA GLU A 987 20.31 9.29 -12.34
C GLU A 987 19.21 9.44 -11.28
N ALA A 988 19.08 10.64 -10.71
CA ALA A 988 18.03 11.04 -9.80
C ALA A 988 17.62 12.49 -10.07
N MET A 989 16.38 12.85 -9.75
CA MET A 989 15.91 14.24 -9.85
C MET A 989 15.54 14.79 -8.48
N VAL A 990 15.95 16.03 -8.20
CA VAL A 990 15.71 16.72 -6.94
C VAL A 990 14.23 17.07 -6.78
N MET A 991 13.62 16.58 -5.70
CA MET A 991 12.23 16.84 -5.31
C MET A 991 12.09 18.05 -4.38
N GLY A 992 13.11 18.35 -3.58
CA GLY A 992 13.07 19.43 -2.58
C GLY A 992 14.44 19.74 -2.02
N VAL A 993 14.65 20.99 -1.62
CA VAL A 993 15.95 21.51 -1.14
C VAL A 993 15.77 22.13 0.24
N LEU A 994 16.72 21.88 1.14
CA LEU A 994 16.78 22.38 2.51
C LEU A 994 18.15 23.04 2.77
N ASN A 995 18.30 23.66 3.94
CA ASN A 995 19.50 24.38 4.34
C ASN A 995 20.79 23.52 4.48
N LYS A 996 20.66 22.24 4.85
CA LYS A 996 21.78 21.29 5.05
C LYS A 996 21.64 19.98 4.24
N ALA A 997 20.62 19.87 3.38
CA ALA A 997 20.26 18.62 2.70
C ALA A 997 19.33 18.86 1.50
N PHE A 998 19.11 17.84 0.67
CA PHE A 998 18.08 17.83 -0.37
C PHE A 998 17.49 16.42 -0.57
N ASP A 999 16.23 16.34 -1.01
CA ASP A 999 15.51 15.08 -1.26
C ASP A 999 15.48 14.79 -2.78
N VAL A 1000 15.76 13.55 -3.18
CA VAL A 1000 15.82 13.10 -4.59
C VAL A 1000 14.94 11.88 -4.85
N LEU A 1001 14.40 11.77 -6.06
CA LEU A 1001 13.78 10.58 -6.63
C LEU A 1001 14.80 9.86 -7.53
N VAL A 1002 15.19 8.64 -7.18
CA VAL A 1002 16.22 7.87 -7.89
C VAL A 1002 15.58 7.09 -9.04
N LEU A 1003 15.82 7.53 -10.28
CA LEU A 1003 14.96 7.23 -11.43
C LEU A 1003 14.94 5.74 -11.81
N ARG A 1004 16.09 5.05 -11.76
CA ARG A 1004 16.16 3.60 -12.10
C ARG A 1004 15.40 2.69 -11.12
N PHE A 1005 15.09 3.19 -9.92
CA PHE A 1005 14.58 2.37 -8.82
C PHE A 1005 13.28 2.89 -8.21
N GLY A 1006 12.85 4.12 -8.53
CA GLY A 1006 11.66 4.76 -7.96
C GLY A 1006 11.75 5.15 -6.48
N VAL A 1007 12.89 4.91 -5.82
CA VAL A 1007 13.08 5.16 -4.39
C VAL A 1007 13.36 6.64 -4.11
N GLN A 1008 12.92 7.12 -2.95
CA GLN A 1008 13.21 8.47 -2.45
C GLN A 1008 14.29 8.43 -1.39
N LYS A 1009 15.29 9.31 -1.50
CA LYS A 1009 16.35 9.45 -0.48
C LYS A 1009 16.67 10.92 -0.22
N ARG A 1010 17.15 11.16 1.00
CA ARG A 1010 17.74 12.45 1.39
C ARG A 1010 19.25 12.35 1.27
N ILE A 1011 19.86 13.37 0.66
CA ILE A 1011 21.30 13.56 0.61
C ILE A 1011 21.63 14.73 1.55
N TYR A 1012 22.49 14.48 2.54
CA TYR A 1012 22.92 15.48 3.52
C TYR A 1012 24.28 16.05 3.08
N CYS A 1013 24.46 17.37 3.17
CA CYS A 1013 25.71 18.02 2.78
C CYS A 1013 26.91 17.49 3.59
N ASN A 1014 26.70 17.16 4.87
CA ASN A 1014 27.72 16.61 5.77
C ASN A 1014 28.23 15.21 5.35
N ALA A 1015 27.52 14.50 4.47
CA ALA A 1015 27.92 13.20 3.95
C ALA A 1015 28.65 13.29 2.58
N LEU A 1016 28.97 14.50 2.13
CA LEU A 1016 29.65 14.77 0.86
C LEU A 1016 31.01 15.46 1.11
N PRO A 1017 32.07 15.15 0.34
CA PRO A 1017 33.38 15.82 0.44
C PRO A 1017 33.30 17.26 -0.11
N LEU A 1018 32.94 18.20 0.76
CA LEU A 1018 32.68 19.61 0.44
C LEU A 1018 33.50 20.55 1.32
N THR A 1019 34.16 21.53 0.71
CA THR A 1019 34.81 22.64 1.45
C THR A 1019 33.79 23.58 2.10
N GLY A 1020 32.53 23.53 1.65
CA GLY A 1020 31.42 24.30 2.18
C GLY A 1020 30.17 24.18 1.32
N PHE A 1021 29.07 24.70 1.83
CA PHE A 1021 27.82 24.85 1.09
C PHE A 1021 27.09 26.13 1.51
N ARG A 1022 26.26 26.67 0.61
CA ARG A 1022 25.45 27.87 0.82
C ARG A 1022 24.02 27.58 0.38
N PHE A 1023 23.07 27.74 1.30
CA PHE A 1023 21.64 27.75 0.98
C PHE A 1023 21.16 29.19 0.81
N GLU A 1024 20.42 29.47 -0.26
CA GLU A 1024 19.83 30.77 -0.54
C GLU A 1024 18.50 30.64 -1.29
N ASN A 1025 17.60 31.60 -1.10
CA ASN A 1025 16.33 31.67 -1.83
C ASN A 1025 16.50 32.69 -2.98
N VAL A 1026 16.78 32.19 -4.18
CA VAL A 1026 16.92 33.03 -5.38
C VAL A 1026 15.51 33.40 -5.86
N GLY A 1027 15.06 34.59 -5.45
CA GLY A 1027 13.69 35.05 -5.65
C GLY A 1027 12.69 34.26 -4.80
N LYS A 1028 12.01 33.29 -5.42
CA LYS A 1028 11.12 32.32 -4.73
C LYS A 1028 11.64 30.87 -4.79
N LYS A 1029 12.81 30.61 -5.39
CA LYS A 1029 13.34 29.25 -5.57
C LYS A 1029 14.42 28.96 -4.52
N PRO A 1030 14.35 27.84 -3.77
CA PRO A 1030 15.45 27.40 -2.92
C PRO A 1030 16.58 26.84 -3.79
N GLU A 1031 17.79 27.32 -3.55
CA GLU A 1031 19.01 26.88 -4.21
C GLU A 1031 20.08 26.56 -3.15
N LEU A 1032 20.86 25.52 -3.42
CA LEU A 1032 21.89 24.99 -2.54
C LEU A 1032 23.19 24.82 -3.32
N THR A 1033 24.09 25.79 -3.18
CA THR A 1033 25.39 25.81 -3.85
C THR A 1033 26.39 25.01 -3.02
N LEU A 1034 26.85 23.88 -3.56
CA LEU A 1034 27.86 23.01 -2.98
C LEU A 1034 29.25 23.40 -3.52
N GLN A 1035 30.29 23.36 -2.70
CA GLN A 1035 31.68 23.54 -3.12
C GLN A 1035 32.47 22.24 -2.91
N TRP A 1036 32.84 21.56 -3.99
CA TRP A 1036 33.49 20.25 -3.93
C TRP A 1036 34.98 20.35 -3.57
N GLU A 1037 35.43 19.54 -2.62
CA GLU A 1037 36.85 19.40 -2.26
C GLU A 1037 37.74 19.10 -3.48
N PRO A 1038 38.91 19.73 -3.63
CA PRO A 1038 39.76 19.52 -4.79
C PRO A 1038 40.41 18.12 -4.76
N GLN A 1039 40.32 17.38 -5.89
CA GLN A 1039 40.87 16.02 -6.01
C GLN A 1039 42.41 15.97 -6.11
N SER A 1040 43.04 17.09 -6.44
CA SER A 1040 44.48 17.29 -6.37
C SER A 1040 44.77 18.75 -5.97
N PRO A 1041 45.96 19.08 -5.44
CA PRO A 1041 46.32 20.46 -5.06
C PRO A 1041 46.33 21.47 -6.22
N GLU A 1042 46.28 20.98 -7.46
CA GLU A 1042 46.30 21.77 -8.71
C GLU A 1042 44.89 22.05 -9.26
N GLN A 1043 43.84 21.45 -8.68
CA GLN A 1043 42.47 21.60 -9.14
C GLN A 1043 41.70 22.57 -8.24
N GLU A 1044 41.00 23.53 -8.82
CA GLU A 1044 40.13 24.45 -8.07
C GLU A 1044 38.88 23.74 -7.52
N ALA A 1045 38.32 24.27 -6.43
CA ALA A 1045 37.08 23.77 -5.83
C ALA A 1045 35.90 24.06 -6.78
N ALA A 1046 35.30 22.99 -7.32
CA ALA A 1046 34.22 23.12 -8.29
C ALA A 1046 32.89 23.47 -7.59
N PRO A 1047 32.22 24.58 -7.93
CA PRO A 1047 30.88 24.87 -7.45
C PRO A 1047 29.84 24.03 -8.22
N GLN A 1048 28.79 23.58 -7.53
CA GLN A 1048 27.62 22.96 -8.14
C GLN A 1048 26.35 23.51 -7.49
N VAL A 1049 25.43 24.06 -8.28
CA VAL A 1049 24.13 24.54 -7.80
C VAL A 1049 23.11 23.42 -7.86
N ILE A 1050 22.45 23.14 -6.74
CA ILE A 1050 21.35 22.19 -6.61
C ILE A 1050 20.05 22.96 -6.40
N THR A 1051 19.07 22.77 -7.28
CA THR A 1051 17.70 23.30 -7.10
C THR A 1051 16.66 22.23 -7.42
N ILE A 1052 15.38 22.56 -7.26
CA ILE A 1052 14.26 21.65 -7.53
C ILE A 1052 14.21 21.33 -9.03
N PHE A 1053 13.97 20.05 -9.36
CA PHE A 1053 14.09 19.50 -10.71
C PHE A 1053 15.49 19.59 -11.33
N THR A 1054 16.57 19.80 -10.57
CA THR A 1054 17.92 19.48 -11.07
C THR A 1054 18.05 17.97 -11.24
N LEU A 1055 18.59 17.53 -12.39
CA LEU A 1055 18.98 16.14 -12.63
C LEU A 1055 20.42 15.93 -12.13
N VAL A 1056 20.68 14.83 -11.43
CA VAL A 1056 21.97 14.51 -10.79
C VAL A 1056 22.30 13.03 -10.91
N GLU A 1057 23.58 12.66 -10.93
CA GLU A 1057 24.01 11.28 -10.68
C GLU A 1057 24.13 11.03 -9.17
N VAL A 1058 23.60 9.89 -8.70
CA VAL A 1058 23.70 9.45 -7.31
C VAL A 1058 24.19 8.02 -7.22
N VAL A 1059 24.83 7.69 -6.10
CA VAL A 1059 25.27 6.34 -5.76
C VAL A 1059 24.52 5.89 -4.52
N LEU A 1060 23.85 4.73 -4.59
CA LEU A 1060 23.24 4.08 -3.44
C LEU A 1060 24.24 3.12 -2.79
N THR A 1061 24.40 3.21 -1.48
CA THR A 1061 25.37 2.41 -0.71
C THR A 1061 24.72 1.85 0.55
N ALA A 1062 24.95 0.57 0.85
CA ALA A 1062 24.51 -0.01 2.12
C ALA A 1062 25.27 0.60 3.29
N ASP A 1063 24.57 0.87 4.39
CA ASP A 1063 25.14 1.45 5.61
C ASP A 1063 25.51 0.34 6.61
N GLY A 1064 26.18 0.70 7.71
CA GLY A 1064 26.57 -0.26 8.76
C GLY A 1064 25.42 -0.86 9.59
N GLY A 1065 24.17 -0.49 9.33
CA GLY A 1065 22.98 -1.01 10.03
C GLY A 1065 22.11 -1.90 9.14
N SER A 1066 21.53 -2.97 9.70
CA SER A 1066 20.66 -3.88 8.96
C SER A 1066 19.57 -3.13 8.18
N LEU A 1067 19.47 -3.43 6.89
CA LEU A 1067 18.54 -2.82 5.91
C LEU A 1067 18.67 -1.30 5.69
N LYS A 1068 19.65 -0.62 6.31
CA LYS A 1068 19.94 0.78 6.00
C LYS A 1068 20.80 0.89 4.74
N TYR A 1069 20.46 1.89 3.92
CA TYR A 1069 21.25 2.30 2.76
C TYR A 1069 21.08 3.80 2.53
N SER A 1070 22.18 4.47 2.21
CA SER A 1070 22.27 5.91 1.96
C SER A 1070 22.25 6.22 0.46
N ALA A 1071 22.18 7.52 0.14
CA ALA A 1071 22.42 8.03 -1.20
C ALA A 1071 23.45 9.15 -1.13
N ALA A 1072 24.55 9.01 -1.87
CA ALA A 1072 25.55 10.05 -2.05
C ALA A 1072 25.38 10.72 -3.42
N LEU A 1073 25.53 12.04 -3.47
CA LEU A 1073 25.65 12.77 -4.73
C LEU A 1073 27.01 12.41 -5.35
N LYS A 1074 27.01 11.98 -6.62
CA LYS A 1074 28.25 11.75 -7.35
C LYS A 1074 28.80 13.11 -7.80
N ARG A 1075 30.09 13.35 -7.59
CA ARG A 1075 30.75 14.58 -8.06
C ARG A 1075 30.56 14.69 -9.58
N PRO A 1076 30.14 15.85 -10.12
CA PRO A 1076 30.08 16.05 -11.56
C PRO A 1076 31.46 15.78 -12.18
N GLY A 1077 31.46 15.03 -13.28
CA GLY A 1077 32.66 14.85 -14.09
C GLY A 1077 33.14 16.21 -14.63
N ARG A 1078 34.43 16.30 -15.00
CA ARG A 1078 34.89 17.46 -15.78
C ARG A 1078 34.18 17.42 -17.13
N GLU A 1079 33.33 18.40 -17.40
CA GLU A 1079 32.85 18.69 -18.75
C GLU A 1079 34.06 18.96 -19.68
N LYS A 1080 33.90 18.69 -20.97
CA LYS A 1080 34.96 18.71 -21.99
C LYS A 1080 34.67 19.71 -23.09
#